data_AF-A0AAN6MRC6-F1
#
_entry.id   AF-A0AAN6MRC6-F1
#
_cell.length_a   1.000
_cell.length_b   1.000
_cell.length_c   1.000
_cell.angle_alpha   90.00
_cell.angle_beta   90.00
_cell.angle_gamma   90.00
#
_symmetry.space_group_name_H-M   'P 1'
#
loop_
_entity.id
_entity.type
_entity.pdbx_description
1 polymer ?
#
loop_
_entity_poly.entity_id
_entity_poly.type
_entity_poly.pdbx_seq_one_letter_code
_entity_poly.pdbx_strand_id
1 'polypeptide(L)'
;MADAKPPIAFIGLGAMGFGMATHLIKQGYPVTGFDVWAPTLERFRAAGGQTATTPASAVADKAFCVCMVATAQQAQDVLLDGPSPAVPALPHGAALLLCSTVPCDYVQSLDRQLRAIGRGDILLVDSPVSGGAARAADGTLSIMAGMSAEALAAARPLLAEMADPAKLYIVEGGVGAGSNMKMVHQVLAACQILAASEAMGFAARLGLDLAAAQKAVLASDAWNWMFEHRTPRMLTQFQPIASAVNIIIKDTRIITAEAKRSAFSVPMTSTALLGYEEAVAKGYGPDDDSSLLRLYTESAGAGASSDKTEEEKVALVVDLLKAINLCAAAESLAFSSCVGLDLDQVLDLCVNAAGASTMLKLHGPSYINALRAGEASKASTAAEGALSVGQVAERLKSVVEEAERIGVPVPLGKQALGVFGEALEFGTPATAVEAVVNPATVPASSMEAAMRPHFFTHGLPQSNKKEEENCHWCQIRSFATHQSIPITIVNDEDDSVLNPHFRFIDHSIIASNVPVAEESFRTGCDCDNDKDCMYNTCQCLDEMGPDSDEEDEDMSNPGTRRKRFAYHSQGPKAGLLRSRILTSREPIYECHEGCSCSLACPNRVVERGRTVPLHIFRTEDRGWGVKCQVDLKRGQFVDRYLGEIITSKEADRRRAESTISQRKDVYLFALDKFSDPDSLDPRLAGPPLEVDGEWMSGPTRFINHSCEPNLRIFARVGDRADKHIHDLALFAIRDIPAGTELTFDYVDRSEEDDDAHDPAKIKDMTKCLCGTKGCRGFLW
;
A
#
# COMPACT_ATOMS: atom_id res chain seq x y z
N MET A 1 21.27 -15.57 -54.14
CA MET A 1 19.88 -15.84 -53.72
C MET A 1 19.67 -15.02 -52.47
N ALA A 2 18.73 -14.07 -52.46
CA ALA A 2 18.40 -13.39 -51.20
C ALA A 2 17.90 -14.47 -50.22
N ASP A 3 18.44 -14.52 -49.01
CA ASP A 3 18.00 -15.48 -48.00
C ASP A 3 16.49 -15.35 -47.81
N ALA A 4 15.77 -16.47 -47.96
CA ALA A 4 14.32 -16.48 -47.86
C ALA A 4 13.89 -16.02 -46.44
N LYS A 5 12.97 -15.07 -46.35
CA LYS A 5 12.44 -14.57 -45.07
C LYS A 5 11.80 -15.74 -44.29
N PRO A 6 11.99 -15.82 -42.96
CA PRO A 6 11.45 -16.91 -42.15
C PRO A 6 9.91 -16.88 -42.13
N PRO A 7 9.25 -18.03 -42.04
CA PRO A 7 7.79 -18.08 -41.99
C PRO A 7 7.28 -17.64 -40.60
N ILE A 8 6.15 -16.94 -40.57
CA ILE A 8 5.58 -16.32 -39.36
C ILE A 8 4.17 -16.87 -39.12
N ALA A 9 3.82 -17.06 -37.85
CA ALA A 9 2.45 -17.25 -37.40
C ALA A 9 1.88 -15.92 -36.86
N PHE A 10 0.63 -15.61 -37.18
CA PHE A 10 -0.03 -14.39 -36.73
C PHE A 10 -1.41 -14.73 -36.15
N ILE A 11 -1.57 -14.56 -34.84
CA ILE A 11 -2.81 -14.85 -34.10
C ILE A 11 -3.50 -13.53 -33.77
N GLY A 12 -4.73 -13.37 -34.25
CA GLY A 12 -5.53 -12.15 -34.12
C GLY A 12 -5.34 -11.24 -35.33
N LEU A 13 -6.37 -11.16 -36.16
CA LEU A 13 -6.43 -10.40 -37.41
C LEU A 13 -7.48 -9.28 -37.34
N GLY A 14 -7.72 -8.75 -36.15
CA GLY A 14 -8.51 -7.53 -35.97
C GLY A 14 -7.90 -6.30 -36.66
N ALA A 15 -8.43 -5.10 -36.40
CA ALA A 15 -8.00 -3.88 -37.11
C ALA A 15 -6.47 -3.66 -37.12
N MET A 16 -5.82 -3.80 -35.95
CA MET A 16 -4.35 -3.71 -35.81
C MET A 16 -3.64 -4.92 -36.43
N GLY A 17 -4.03 -6.13 -36.02
CA GLY A 17 -3.37 -7.38 -36.42
C GLY A 17 -3.40 -7.62 -37.93
N PHE A 18 -4.50 -7.28 -38.60
CA PHE A 18 -4.59 -7.36 -40.06
C PHE A 18 -3.59 -6.45 -40.76
N GLY A 19 -3.46 -5.20 -40.29
CA GLY A 19 -2.48 -4.25 -40.83
C GLY A 19 -1.05 -4.78 -40.71
N MET A 20 -0.68 -5.24 -39.52
CA MET A 20 0.64 -5.82 -39.24
C MET A 20 0.92 -7.07 -40.10
N ALA A 21 -0.02 -8.02 -40.14
CA ALA A 21 0.16 -9.27 -40.86
C ALA A 21 0.28 -9.04 -42.39
N THR A 22 -0.52 -8.12 -42.94
CA THR A 22 -0.43 -7.77 -44.37
C THR A 22 0.80 -6.95 -44.71
N HIS A 23 1.30 -6.12 -43.79
CA HIS A 23 2.62 -5.49 -43.93
C HIS A 23 3.73 -6.53 -44.05
N LEU A 24 3.76 -7.53 -43.16
CA LEU A 24 4.75 -8.62 -43.23
C LEU A 24 4.68 -9.41 -44.54
N ILE A 25 3.49 -9.65 -45.09
CA ILE A 25 3.33 -10.26 -46.42
C ILE A 25 3.99 -9.39 -47.50
N LYS A 26 3.76 -8.07 -47.48
CA LYS A 26 4.38 -7.13 -48.45
C LYS A 26 5.91 -7.12 -48.35
N GLN A 27 6.46 -7.32 -47.16
CA GLN A 27 7.91 -7.44 -46.92
C GLN A 27 8.47 -8.82 -47.30
N GLY A 28 7.64 -9.72 -47.84
CA GLY A 28 8.05 -11.01 -48.37
C GLY A 28 8.06 -12.16 -47.37
N TYR A 29 7.50 -11.99 -46.16
CA TYR A 29 7.39 -13.07 -45.19
C TYR A 29 6.24 -14.03 -45.55
N PRO A 30 6.44 -15.36 -45.45
CA PRO A 30 5.34 -16.32 -45.50
C PRO A 30 4.53 -16.28 -44.19
N VAL A 31 3.36 -15.64 -44.19
CA VAL A 31 2.53 -15.48 -42.99
C VAL A 31 1.34 -16.44 -42.97
N THR A 32 1.18 -17.18 -41.87
CA THR A 32 -0.01 -18.00 -41.58
C THR A 32 -0.81 -17.35 -40.47
N GLY A 33 -2.03 -16.91 -40.78
CA GLY A 33 -2.91 -16.19 -39.88
C GLY A 33 -3.98 -17.08 -39.24
N PHE A 34 -4.35 -16.76 -38.00
CA PHE A 34 -5.52 -17.31 -37.31
C PHE A 34 -6.35 -16.19 -36.68
N ASP A 35 -7.67 -16.29 -36.79
CA ASP A 35 -8.64 -15.43 -36.12
C ASP A 35 -9.92 -16.25 -35.88
N VAL A 36 -10.66 -15.92 -34.82
CA VAL A 36 -11.92 -16.58 -34.49
C VAL A 36 -13.06 -16.19 -35.44
N TRP A 37 -12.91 -15.06 -36.15
CA TRP A 37 -13.88 -14.53 -37.08
C TRP A 37 -13.56 -14.92 -38.53
N ALA A 38 -14.32 -15.87 -39.07
CA ALA A 38 -14.08 -16.41 -40.41
C ALA A 38 -13.95 -15.32 -41.51
N PRO A 39 -14.85 -14.31 -41.62
CA PRO A 39 -14.74 -13.26 -42.64
C PRO A 39 -13.37 -12.54 -42.69
N THR A 40 -12.70 -12.41 -41.55
CA THR A 40 -11.36 -11.83 -41.49
C THR A 40 -10.30 -12.75 -42.12
N LEU A 41 -10.42 -14.07 -41.94
CA LEU A 41 -9.56 -15.07 -42.57
C LEU A 41 -9.74 -15.09 -44.09
N GLU A 42 -10.97 -14.99 -44.60
CA GLU A 42 -11.20 -14.85 -46.04
C GLU A 42 -10.52 -13.60 -46.60
N ARG A 43 -10.67 -12.47 -45.91
CA ARG A 43 -10.00 -11.22 -46.29
C ARG A 43 -8.48 -11.34 -46.26
N PHE A 44 -7.94 -12.04 -45.27
CA PHE A 44 -6.50 -12.24 -45.13
C PHE A 44 -5.92 -13.14 -46.23
N ARG A 45 -6.64 -14.20 -46.58
CA ARG A 45 -6.30 -15.08 -47.71
C ARG A 45 -6.28 -14.29 -49.02
N ALA A 46 -7.26 -13.42 -49.23
CA ALA A 46 -7.31 -12.54 -50.41
C ALA A 46 -6.14 -11.54 -50.46
N ALA A 47 -5.57 -11.17 -49.29
CA ALA A 47 -4.39 -10.31 -49.18
C ALA A 47 -3.05 -11.06 -49.37
N GLY A 48 -3.08 -12.36 -49.71
CA GLY A 48 -1.89 -13.19 -49.96
C GLY A 48 -1.40 -13.98 -48.74
N GLY A 49 -2.13 -13.95 -47.62
CA GLY A 49 -1.81 -14.72 -46.43
C GLY A 49 -2.27 -16.17 -46.50
N GLN A 50 -1.58 -17.05 -45.77
CA GLN A 50 -2.08 -18.38 -45.47
C GLN A 50 -2.96 -18.33 -44.22
N THR A 51 -3.84 -19.29 -44.03
CA THR A 51 -4.82 -19.29 -42.93
C THR A 51 -4.85 -20.64 -42.25
N ALA A 52 -5.00 -20.64 -40.93
CA ALA A 52 -5.13 -21.81 -40.10
C ALA A 52 -6.53 -21.87 -39.45
N THR A 53 -6.96 -23.07 -39.03
CA THR A 53 -8.26 -23.28 -38.39
C THR A 53 -8.18 -23.35 -36.87
N THR A 54 -6.96 -23.47 -36.31
CA THR A 54 -6.69 -23.45 -34.86
C THR A 54 -5.39 -22.69 -34.57
N PRO A 55 -5.21 -22.12 -33.36
CA PRO A 55 -3.95 -21.52 -32.95
C PRO A 55 -2.75 -22.46 -33.11
N ALA A 56 -2.87 -23.72 -32.65
CA ALA A 56 -1.82 -24.74 -32.80
C ALA A 56 -1.39 -24.95 -34.26
N SER A 57 -2.35 -25.10 -35.18
CA SER A 57 -2.04 -25.28 -36.60
C SER A 57 -1.43 -24.03 -37.26
N ALA A 58 -1.63 -22.84 -36.69
CA ALA A 58 -1.04 -21.61 -37.22
C ALA A 58 0.45 -21.51 -36.92
N VAL A 59 0.87 -22.03 -35.76
CA VAL A 59 2.23 -21.91 -35.24
C VAL A 59 3.14 -23.11 -35.52
N ALA A 60 2.55 -24.23 -35.97
CA ALA A 60 3.30 -25.42 -36.33
C ALA A 60 4.45 -25.08 -37.32
N ASP A 61 5.66 -25.52 -36.99
CA ASP A 61 6.89 -25.30 -37.77
C ASP A 61 7.27 -23.82 -38.01
N LYS A 62 6.73 -22.87 -37.21
CA LYS A 62 7.07 -21.44 -37.29
C LYS A 62 7.96 -21.01 -36.13
N ALA A 63 9.11 -20.40 -36.44
CA ALA A 63 10.01 -19.85 -35.43
C ALA A 63 9.49 -18.57 -34.76
N PHE A 64 8.50 -17.89 -35.35
CA PHE A 64 7.92 -16.65 -34.84
C PHE A 64 6.40 -16.76 -34.76
N CYS A 65 5.84 -16.36 -33.61
CA CYS A 65 4.41 -16.20 -33.40
C CYS A 65 4.12 -14.79 -32.89
N VAL A 66 3.34 -14.02 -33.64
CA VAL A 66 2.82 -12.72 -33.21
C VAL A 66 1.39 -12.91 -32.69
N CYS A 67 1.13 -12.52 -31.45
CA CYS A 67 -0.19 -12.54 -30.83
C CYS A 67 -0.72 -11.11 -30.68
N MET A 68 -1.80 -10.79 -31.37
CA MET A 68 -2.45 -9.46 -31.41
C MET A 68 -3.96 -9.61 -31.22
N VAL A 69 -4.36 -9.87 -29.98
CA VAL A 69 -5.76 -9.97 -29.54
C VAL A 69 -6.14 -8.81 -28.62
N ALA A 70 -7.41 -8.66 -28.24
CA ALA A 70 -7.88 -7.48 -27.53
C ALA A 70 -7.59 -7.51 -26.02
N THR A 71 -7.66 -8.69 -25.38
CA THR A 71 -7.60 -8.84 -23.92
C THR A 71 -6.60 -9.91 -23.48
N ALA A 72 -6.16 -9.83 -22.21
CA ALA A 72 -5.33 -10.85 -21.59
C ALA A 72 -6.02 -12.23 -21.56
N GLN A 73 -7.34 -12.28 -21.33
CA GLN A 73 -8.10 -13.54 -21.39
C GLN A 73 -8.06 -14.16 -22.79
N GLN A 74 -8.25 -13.36 -23.84
CA GLN A 74 -8.15 -13.88 -25.21
C GLN A 74 -6.74 -14.38 -25.51
N ALA A 75 -5.71 -13.70 -25.00
CA ALA A 75 -4.32 -14.14 -25.14
C ALA A 75 -4.10 -15.47 -24.40
N GLN A 76 -4.59 -15.61 -23.17
CA GLN A 76 -4.50 -16.83 -22.39
C GLN A 76 -5.20 -17.99 -23.11
N ASP A 77 -6.40 -17.77 -23.63
CA ASP A 77 -7.18 -18.78 -24.34
C ASP A 77 -6.44 -19.27 -25.61
N VAL A 78 -5.96 -18.35 -26.46
CA VAL A 78 -5.30 -18.78 -27.72
C VAL A 78 -3.91 -19.35 -27.49
N LEU A 79 -3.23 -18.97 -26.40
CA LEU A 79 -1.87 -19.41 -26.11
C LEU A 79 -1.82 -20.70 -25.30
N LEU A 80 -2.67 -20.87 -24.29
CA LEU A 80 -2.56 -21.94 -23.29
C LEU A 80 -3.85 -22.73 -23.05
N ASP A 81 -4.98 -22.06 -22.83
CA ASP A 81 -6.14 -22.70 -22.19
C ASP A 81 -7.24 -23.16 -23.16
N GLY A 82 -7.30 -22.54 -24.34
CA GLY A 82 -8.32 -22.78 -25.35
C GLY A 82 -8.12 -24.07 -26.14
N PRO A 83 -9.05 -24.40 -27.04
CA PRO A 83 -8.96 -25.61 -27.85
C PRO A 83 -7.79 -25.52 -28.85
N SER A 84 -6.92 -26.53 -28.84
CA SER A 84 -5.71 -26.59 -29.67
C SER A 84 -4.86 -25.30 -29.56
N PRO A 85 -4.35 -25.00 -28.36
CA PRO A 85 -3.69 -23.75 -28.06
C PRO A 85 -2.32 -23.66 -28.74
N ALA A 86 -1.82 -22.45 -28.94
CA ALA A 86 -0.59 -22.23 -29.71
C ALA A 86 0.66 -22.79 -29.03
N VAL A 87 0.82 -22.57 -27.71
CA VAL A 87 2.09 -22.84 -27.01
C VAL A 87 2.55 -24.30 -27.13
N PRO A 88 1.71 -25.33 -26.93
CA PRO A 88 2.15 -26.72 -27.07
C PRO A 88 2.65 -27.08 -28.48
N ALA A 89 2.21 -26.38 -29.52
CA ALA A 89 2.58 -26.63 -30.91
C ALA A 89 3.74 -25.76 -31.43
N LEU A 90 4.19 -24.77 -30.64
CA LEU A 90 5.33 -23.95 -31.02
C LEU A 90 6.62 -24.79 -31.08
N PRO A 91 7.47 -24.63 -32.12
CA PRO A 91 8.80 -25.24 -32.16
C PRO A 91 9.67 -24.87 -30.97
N HIS A 92 10.71 -25.67 -30.72
CA HIS A 92 11.68 -25.40 -29.67
C HIS A 92 12.43 -24.08 -29.95
N GLY A 93 12.54 -23.20 -28.95
CA GLY A 93 13.23 -21.91 -29.09
C GLY A 93 12.47 -20.86 -29.91
N ALA A 94 11.18 -21.06 -30.20
CA ALA A 94 10.38 -20.11 -30.95
C ALA A 94 10.18 -18.79 -30.18
N ALA A 95 10.15 -17.67 -30.92
CA ALA A 95 9.85 -16.36 -30.36
C ALA A 95 8.34 -16.08 -30.38
N LEU A 96 7.79 -15.80 -29.20
CA LEU A 96 6.38 -15.42 -29.01
C LEU A 96 6.31 -13.92 -28.70
N LEU A 97 5.84 -13.13 -29.66
CA LEU A 97 5.63 -11.69 -29.55
C LEU A 97 4.20 -11.42 -29.12
N LEU A 98 4.01 -11.04 -27.86
CA LEU A 98 2.74 -10.60 -27.32
C LEU A 98 2.61 -9.09 -27.56
N CYS A 99 1.80 -8.72 -28.55
CA CYS A 99 1.65 -7.33 -28.99
C CYS A 99 0.37 -6.64 -28.48
N SER A 100 -0.42 -7.35 -27.66
CA SER A 100 -1.64 -6.85 -27.04
C SER A 100 -1.36 -5.92 -25.87
N THR A 101 -2.19 -4.89 -25.68
CA THR A 101 -2.22 -4.15 -24.42
C THR A 101 -2.85 -5.02 -23.33
N VAL A 102 -2.04 -5.48 -22.39
CA VAL A 102 -2.42 -6.36 -21.28
C VAL A 102 -1.79 -5.88 -19.97
N PRO A 103 -2.29 -6.32 -18.80
CA PRO A 103 -1.60 -6.12 -17.52
C PRO A 103 -0.18 -6.72 -17.51
N CYS A 104 0.76 -6.08 -16.81
CA CYS A 104 2.13 -6.57 -16.71
C CYS A 104 2.23 -7.90 -15.93
N ASP A 105 1.40 -8.08 -14.89
CA ASP A 105 1.32 -9.31 -14.11
C ASP A 105 0.86 -10.52 -14.93
N TYR A 106 -0.03 -10.31 -15.90
CA TYR A 106 -0.43 -11.33 -16.84
C TYR A 106 0.77 -11.84 -17.64
N VAL A 107 1.61 -10.94 -18.16
CA VAL A 107 2.78 -11.34 -18.97
C VAL A 107 3.83 -12.04 -18.11
N GLN A 108 4.04 -11.57 -16.88
CA GLN A 108 4.92 -12.24 -15.92
C GLN A 108 4.37 -13.62 -15.49
N SER A 109 3.06 -13.73 -15.34
CA SER A 109 2.37 -14.99 -15.06
C SER A 109 2.50 -15.96 -16.24
N LEU A 110 2.36 -15.46 -17.48
CA LEU A 110 2.57 -16.23 -18.69
C LEU A 110 3.99 -16.81 -18.73
N ASP A 111 5.04 -16.03 -18.46
CA ASP A 111 6.41 -16.54 -18.38
C ASP A 111 6.56 -17.67 -17.35
N ARG A 112 5.99 -17.51 -16.15
CA ARG A 112 5.99 -18.56 -15.11
C ARG A 112 5.25 -19.82 -15.56
N GLN A 113 4.10 -19.67 -16.20
CA GLN A 113 3.31 -20.78 -16.72
C GLN A 113 4.05 -21.53 -17.83
N LEU A 114 4.69 -20.82 -18.76
CA LEU A 114 5.52 -21.42 -19.82
C LEU A 114 6.61 -22.31 -19.22
N ARG A 115 7.31 -21.83 -18.18
CA ARG A 115 8.33 -22.63 -17.47
C ARG A 115 7.72 -23.84 -16.78
N ALA A 116 6.58 -23.67 -16.10
CA ALA A 116 5.90 -24.73 -15.36
C ALA A 116 5.46 -25.90 -16.25
N ILE A 117 5.08 -25.64 -17.51
CA ILE A 117 4.69 -26.67 -18.47
C ILE A 117 5.89 -27.20 -19.30
N GLY A 118 7.12 -26.90 -18.90
CA GLY A 118 8.33 -27.35 -19.60
C GLY A 118 8.63 -26.61 -20.91
N ARG A 119 7.98 -25.46 -21.15
CA ARG A 119 8.18 -24.58 -22.31
C ARG A 119 8.97 -23.32 -21.99
N GLY A 120 9.89 -23.40 -21.03
CA GLY A 120 10.84 -22.32 -20.71
C GLY A 120 11.82 -21.99 -21.84
N ASP A 121 11.82 -22.77 -22.93
CA ASP A 121 12.56 -22.53 -24.16
C ASP A 121 11.95 -21.44 -25.05
N ILE A 122 10.67 -21.11 -24.88
CA ILE A 122 10.00 -20.09 -25.68
C ILE A 122 10.57 -18.71 -25.32
N LEU A 123 11.00 -17.98 -26.35
CA LEU A 123 11.51 -16.63 -26.21
C LEU A 123 10.32 -15.66 -26.16
N LEU A 124 9.78 -15.43 -24.95
CA LEU A 124 8.67 -14.51 -24.74
C LEU A 124 9.11 -13.05 -24.88
N VAL A 125 8.34 -12.30 -25.67
CA VAL A 125 8.56 -10.89 -25.99
C VAL A 125 7.30 -10.12 -25.62
N ASP A 126 7.37 -9.30 -24.57
CA ASP A 126 6.32 -8.37 -24.18
C ASP A 126 6.43 -7.11 -25.04
N SER A 127 5.70 -7.02 -26.15
CA SER A 127 5.87 -5.95 -27.15
C SER A 127 4.56 -5.26 -27.55
N PRO A 128 3.78 -4.71 -26.61
CA PRO A 128 2.61 -3.91 -26.96
C PRO A 128 2.94 -2.77 -27.93
N VAL A 129 1.93 -2.34 -28.68
CA VAL A 129 2.10 -1.40 -29.79
C VAL A 129 1.19 -0.17 -29.70
N SER A 130 1.55 0.88 -30.44
CA SER A 130 0.77 2.10 -30.61
C SER A 130 0.93 2.65 -32.02
N GLY A 131 -0.12 3.30 -32.56
CA GLY A 131 -0.09 3.94 -33.89
C GLY A 131 -1.33 3.72 -34.77
N GLY A 132 -2.25 2.84 -34.37
CA GLY A 132 -3.48 2.57 -35.11
C GLY A 132 -3.27 1.73 -36.38
N ALA A 133 -4.39 1.35 -37.00
CA ALA A 133 -4.39 0.39 -38.12
C ALA A 133 -3.62 0.88 -39.36
N ALA A 134 -3.57 2.20 -39.58
CA ALA A 134 -2.81 2.78 -40.68
C ALA A 134 -1.30 2.55 -40.50
N ARG A 135 -0.73 2.96 -39.36
CA ARG A 135 0.71 2.74 -39.07
C ARG A 135 1.07 1.27 -38.97
N ALA A 136 0.12 0.42 -38.54
CA ALA A 136 0.28 -1.03 -38.58
C ALA A 136 0.45 -1.56 -40.02
N ALA A 137 -0.35 -1.07 -40.97
CA ALA A 137 -0.29 -1.46 -42.38
C ALA A 137 0.94 -0.94 -43.13
N ASP A 138 1.57 0.11 -42.59
CA ASP A 138 2.79 0.74 -43.10
C ASP A 138 4.06 0.24 -42.40
N GLY A 139 3.94 -0.55 -41.33
CA GLY A 139 5.08 -1.02 -40.54
C GLY A 139 5.81 0.07 -39.76
N THR A 140 5.10 1.12 -39.37
CA THR A 140 5.67 2.30 -38.70
C THR A 140 5.14 2.44 -37.27
N LEU A 141 4.83 1.33 -36.60
CA LEU A 141 4.29 1.36 -35.24
C LEU A 141 5.32 1.89 -34.24
N SER A 142 4.82 2.44 -33.14
CA SER A 142 5.61 2.56 -31.92
C SER A 142 5.48 1.23 -31.18
N ILE A 143 6.59 0.56 -30.91
CA ILE A 143 6.61 -0.73 -30.20
C ILE A 143 7.38 -0.56 -28.90
N MET A 144 6.80 -1.01 -27.80
CA MET A 144 7.39 -0.95 -26.45
C MET A 144 7.72 -2.37 -26.02
N ALA A 145 8.98 -2.79 -26.14
CA ALA A 145 9.40 -4.18 -26.00
C ALA A 145 10.23 -4.44 -24.73
N GLY A 146 9.70 -5.24 -23.80
CA GLY A 146 10.39 -5.77 -22.63
C GLY A 146 10.65 -7.28 -22.78
N MET A 147 11.91 -7.71 -22.63
CA MET A 147 12.30 -9.10 -22.90
C MET A 147 13.69 -9.45 -22.35
N SER A 148 14.07 -10.72 -22.40
CA SER A 148 15.46 -11.15 -22.14
C SER A 148 16.40 -10.76 -23.29
N ALA A 149 17.70 -10.71 -23.03
CA ALA A 149 18.71 -10.44 -24.07
C ALA A 149 18.70 -11.48 -25.21
N GLU A 150 18.43 -12.74 -24.88
CA GLU A 150 18.29 -13.83 -25.85
C GLU A 150 17.06 -13.63 -26.74
N ALA A 151 15.92 -13.32 -26.14
CA ALA A 151 14.70 -13.04 -26.87
C ALA A 151 14.83 -11.79 -27.74
N LEU A 152 15.54 -10.75 -27.26
CA LEU A 152 15.87 -9.57 -28.05
C LEU A 152 16.71 -9.92 -29.28
N ALA A 153 17.77 -10.72 -29.12
CA ALA A 153 18.62 -11.13 -30.22
C ALA A 153 17.84 -11.87 -31.33
N ALA A 154 16.90 -12.74 -30.94
CA ALA A 154 16.06 -13.48 -31.88
C ALA A 154 14.98 -12.62 -32.54
N ALA A 155 14.27 -11.78 -31.76
CA ALA A 155 13.07 -11.08 -32.22
C ALA A 155 13.34 -9.70 -32.84
N ARG A 156 14.50 -9.08 -32.59
CA ARG A 156 14.82 -7.72 -33.06
C ARG A 156 14.62 -7.50 -34.56
N PRO A 157 15.01 -8.42 -35.48
CA PRO A 157 14.76 -8.22 -36.91
C PRO A 157 13.28 -8.09 -37.24
N LEU A 158 12.42 -8.90 -36.60
CA LEU A 158 10.98 -8.86 -36.85
C LEU A 158 10.32 -7.64 -36.18
N LEU A 159 10.75 -7.27 -34.98
CA LEU A 159 10.31 -6.04 -34.31
C LEU A 159 10.63 -4.80 -35.16
N ALA A 160 11.85 -4.73 -35.71
CA ALA A 160 12.28 -3.63 -36.57
C ALA A 160 11.50 -3.55 -37.90
N GLU A 161 10.99 -4.67 -38.41
CA GLU A 161 10.16 -4.70 -39.62
C GLU A 161 8.77 -4.08 -39.38
N MET A 162 8.26 -4.15 -38.16
CA MET A 162 6.92 -3.67 -37.79
C MET A 162 6.92 -2.27 -37.15
N ALA A 163 8.09 -1.77 -36.78
CA ALA A 163 8.27 -0.50 -36.06
C ALA A 163 8.87 0.58 -36.95
N ASP A 164 8.49 1.83 -36.65
CA ASP A 164 9.32 2.96 -37.07
C ASP A 164 10.69 2.84 -36.37
N PRO A 165 11.83 2.98 -37.08
CA PRO A 165 13.16 2.81 -36.50
C PRO A 165 13.44 3.70 -35.29
N ALA A 166 12.84 4.89 -35.24
CA ALA A 166 12.98 5.82 -34.12
C ALA A 166 11.99 5.54 -32.98
N LYS A 167 11.07 4.58 -33.16
CA LYS A 167 9.98 4.28 -32.22
C LYS A 167 9.91 2.80 -31.83
N LEU A 168 11.02 2.08 -32.00
CA LEU A 168 11.26 0.78 -31.36
C LEU A 168 11.93 1.02 -30.01
N TYR A 169 11.12 1.04 -28.96
CA TYR A 169 11.56 1.25 -27.58
C TYR A 169 11.87 -0.10 -26.94
N ILE A 170 13.15 -0.35 -26.64
CA ILE A 170 13.54 -1.48 -25.80
C ILE A 170 13.47 -1.00 -24.35
N VAL A 171 12.58 -1.60 -23.57
CA VAL A 171 12.27 -1.21 -22.21
C VAL A 171 12.99 -2.14 -21.26
N GLU A 172 13.84 -1.59 -20.39
CA GLU A 172 14.55 -2.36 -19.37
C GLU A 172 13.59 -2.90 -18.31
N GLY A 173 13.93 -4.04 -17.69
CA GLY A 173 13.09 -4.70 -16.68
C GLY A 173 12.51 -6.05 -17.12
N GLY A 174 12.73 -6.47 -18.37
CA GLY A 174 12.29 -7.77 -18.87
C GLY A 174 10.80 -7.83 -19.20
N VAL A 175 10.20 -9.02 -19.14
CA VAL A 175 8.76 -9.20 -19.45
C VAL A 175 7.88 -8.48 -18.40
N GLY A 176 6.89 -7.75 -18.87
CA GLY A 176 6.05 -6.85 -18.07
C GLY A 176 6.45 -5.38 -18.19
N ALA A 177 7.72 -5.07 -18.52
CA ALA A 177 8.18 -3.69 -18.67
C ALA A 177 7.59 -3.00 -19.92
N GLY A 178 7.45 -3.73 -21.03
CA GLY A 178 6.78 -3.23 -22.23
C GLY A 178 5.30 -2.92 -21.97
N SER A 179 4.62 -3.81 -21.25
CA SER A 179 3.24 -3.64 -20.78
C SER A 179 3.09 -2.43 -19.85
N ASN A 180 4.00 -2.23 -18.89
CA ASN A 180 4.00 -1.02 -18.04
C ASN A 180 4.21 0.25 -18.86
N MET A 181 5.16 0.25 -19.80
CA MET A 181 5.41 1.39 -20.70
C MET A 181 4.16 1.75 -21.52
N LYS A 182 3.46 0.73 -22.05
CA LYS A 182 2.20 0.92 -22.76
C LYS A 182 1.09 1.43 -21.84
N MET A 183 1.00 0.92 -20.62
CA MET A 183 -0.01 1.33 -19.65
C MET A 183 0.12 2.82 -19.31
N VAL A 184 1.32 3.29 -18.97
CA VAL A 184 1.53 4.71 -18.63
C VAL A 184 1.32 5.63 -19.83
N HIS A 185 1.63 5.16 -21.05
CA HIS A 185 1.26 5.83 -22.30
C HIS A 185 -0.26 5.98 -22.44
N GLN A 186 -1.04 4.98 -22.01
CA GLN A 186 -2.50 5.01 -22.06
C GLN A 186 -3.15 5.91 -20.99
N VAL A 187 -2.44 6.33 -19.93
CA VAL A 187 -2.94 7.34 -18.95
C VAL A 187 -3.35 8.62 -19.68
N LEU A 188 -2.46 9.14 -20.52
CA LEU A 188 -2.71 10.34 -21.31
C LEU A 188 -3.87 10.13 -22.28
N ALA A 189 -3.94 8.96 -22.92
CA ALA A 189 -5.03 8.62 -23.83
C ALA A 189 -6.39 8.63 -23.11
N ALA A 190 -6.48 7.98 -21.95
CA ALA A 190 -7.70 7.90 -21.16
C ALA A 190 -8.19 9.29 -20.73
N CYS A 191 -7.30 10.12 -20.19
CA CYS A 191 -7.69 11.48 -19.79
C CYS A 191 -8.06 12.35 -21.00
N GLN A 192 -7.25 12.36 -22.06
CA GLN A 192 -7.43 13.29 -23.19
C GLN A 192 -8.61 12.94 -24.09
N ILE A 193 -8.96 11.65 -24.25
CA ILE A 193 -10.16 11.26 -25.01
C ILE A 193 -11.42 11.80 -24.33
N LEU A 194 -11.58 11.56 -23.03
CA LEU A 194 -12.75 12.06 -22.30
C LEU A 194 -12.71 13.59 -22.21
N ALA A 195 -11.54 14.20 -22.01
CA ALA A 195 -11.37 15.66 -21.99
C ALA A 195 -11.81 16.31 -23.31
N ALA A 196 -11.57 15.68 -24.46
CA ALA A 196 -12.05 16.19 -25.74
C ALA A 196 -13.57 16.24 -25.80
N SER A 197 -14.25 15.19 -25.32
CA SER A 197 -15.72 15.16 -25.24
C SER A 197 -16.26 16.16 -24.21
N GLU A 198 -15.62 16.29 -23.06
CA GLU A 198 -15.98 17.27 -22.02
C GLU A 198 -15.86 18.70 -22.53
N ALA A 199 -14.74 19.03 -23.18
CA ALA A 199 -14.49 20.36 -23.75
C ALA A 199 -15.46 20.72 -24.87
N MET A 200 -15.75 19.78 -25.78
CA MET A 200 -16.70 20.02 -26.87
C MET A 200 -18.15 20.05 -26.38
N GLY A 201 -18.49 19.27 -25.34
CA GLY A 201 -19.77 19.35 -24.66
C GLY A 201 -19.97 20.67 -23.94
N PHE A 202 -18.92 21.16 -23.27
CA PHE A 202 -18.92 22.49 -22.65
C PHE A 202 -19.07 23.60 -23.69
N ALA A 203 -18.34 23.53 -24.81
CA ALA A 203 -18.46 24.44 -25.94
C ALA A 203 -19.90 24.46 -26.50
N ALA A 204 -20.52 23.29 -26.68
CA ALA A 204 -21.90 23.17 -27.13
C ALA A 204 -22.86 23.90 -26.17
N ARG A 205 -22.69 23.71 -24.85
CA ARG A 205 -23.55 24.32 -23.83
C ARG A 205 -23.35 25.84 -23.70
N LEU A 206 -22.14 26.33 -23.98
CA LEU A 206 -21.84 27.77 -24.07
C LEU A 206 -22.48 28.43 -25.32
N GLY A 207 -22.97 27.62 -26.25
CA GLY A 207 -23.56 28.07 -27.51
C GLY A 207 -22.54 28.38 -28.60
N LEU A 208 -21.33 27.81 -28.51
CA LEU A 208 -20.31 27.96 -29.55
C LEU A 208 -20.59 27.03 -30.74
N ASP A 209 -20.23 27.47 -31.94
CA ASP A 209 -20.10 26.57 -33.08
C ASP A 209 -18.96 25.58 -32.85
N LEU A 210 -19.26 24.28 -32.96
CA LEU A 210 -18.30 23.23 -32.62
C LEU A 210 -17.13 23.16 -33.59
N ALA A 211 -17.33 23.49 -34.87
CA ALA A 211 -16.25 23.51 -35.85
C ALA A 211 -15.29 24.69 -35.59
N ALA A 212 -15.83 25.87 -35.25
CA ALA A 212 -15.05 27.03 -34.85
C ALA A 212 -14.30 26.78 -33.52
N ALA A 213 -14.96 26.23 -32.51
CA ALA A 213 -14.35 25.88 -31.22
C ALA A 213 -13.21 24.86 -31.39
N GLN A 214 -13.43 23.81 -32.20
CA GLN A 214 -12.38 22.84 -32.56
C GLN A 214 -11.17 23.56 -33.16
N LYS A 215 -11.38 24.41 -34.17
CA LYS A 215 -10.28 25.13 -34.83
C LYS A 215 -9.52 26.04 -33.86
N ALA A 216 -10.23 26.72 -32.96
CA ALA A 216 -9.62 27.59 -31.97
C ALA A 216 -8.75 26.80 -30.97
N VAL A 217 -9.25 25.67 -30.45
CA VAL A 217 -8.48 24.80 -29.56
C VAL A 217 -7.24 24.24 -30.25
N LEU A 218 -7.35 23.77 -31.49
CA LEU A 218 -6.22 23.25 -32.27
C LEU A 218 -5.14 24.30 -32.54
N ALA A 219 -5.52 25.57 -32.63
CA ALA A 219 -4.59 26.69 -32.80
C ALA A 219 -4.01 27.23 -31.48
N SER A 220 -4.43 26.68 -30.34
CA SER A 220 -4.03 27.14 -29.00
C SER A 220 -3.00 26.21 -28.35
N ASP A 221 -2.50 26.61 -27.18
CA ASP A 221 -1.66 25.77 -26.32
C ASP A 221 -2.43 24.67 -25.57
N ALA A 222 -3.76 24.59 -25.71
CA ALA A 222 -4.57 23.46 -25.24
C ALA A 222 -4.48 22.21 -26.15
N TRP A 223 -3.77 22.31 -27.28
CA TRP A 223 -3.65 21.22 -28.24
C TRP A 223 -3.17 19.91 -27.59
N ASN A 224 -3.82 18.82 -27.98
CA ASN A 224 -3.41 17.44 -27.71
C ASN A 224 -3.85 16.51 -28.85
N TRP A 225 -3.13 15.41 -29.01
CA TRP A 225 -3.29 14.46 -30.13
C TRP A 225 -4.68 13.82 -30.14
N MET A 226 -5.22 13.45 -28.97
CA MET A 226 -6.53 12.81 -28.88
C MET A 226 -7.65 13.76 -29.34
N PHE A 227 -7.61 15.03 -28.94
CA PHE A 227 -8.54 16.06 -29.39
C PHE A 227 -8.53 16.17 -30.92
N GLU A 228 -7.36 16.40 -31.52
CA GLU A 228 -7.21 16.54 -32.97
C GLU A 228 -7.78 15.34 -33.75
N HIS A 229 -7.56 14.14 -33.24
CA HIS A 229 -8.00 12.93 -33.91
C HIS A 229 -9.46 12.54 -33.65
N ARG A 230 -10.11 13.00 -32.58
CA ARG A 230 -11.50 12.63 -32.23
C ARG A 230 -12.51 13.66 -32.68
N THR A 231 -12.21 14.94 -32.56
CA THR A 231 -13.19 15.99 -32.88
C THR A 231 -13.70 15.97 -34.32
N PRO A 232 -12.94 15.58 -35.36
CA PRO A 232 -13.51 15.43 -36.70
C PRO A 232 -14.66 14.41 -36.75
N ARG A 233 -14.54 13.31 -35.99
CA ARG A 233 -15.58 12.27 -35.92
C ARG A 233 -16.79 12.72 -35.10
N MET A 234 -16.61 13.60 -34.12
CA MET A 234 -17.73 14.23 -33.41
C MET A 234 -18.64 15.02 -34.36
N LEU A 235 -18.09 15.58 -35.45
CA LEU A 235 -18.83 16.34 -36.46
C LEU A 235 -19.46 15.46 -37.55
N THR A 236 -19.11 14.18 -37.63
CA THR A 236 -19.60 13.23 -38.66
C THR A 236 -20.44 12.10 -38.07
N GLN A 237 -21.21 12.39 -37.01
CA GLN A 237 -22.02 11.39 -36.30
C GLN A 237 -21.20 10.18 -35.84
N PHE A 238 -19.97 10.43 -35.39
CA PHE A 238 -19.06 9.44 -34.81
C PHE A 238 -18.59 8.35 -35.79
N GLN A 239 -18.57 8.66 -37.09
CA GLN A 239 -18.13 7.74 -38.15
C GLN A 239 -16.88 8.24 -38.90
N PRO A 240 -16.04 7.33 -39.43
CA PRO A 240 -16.07 5.88 -39.21
C PRO A 240 -15.60 5.50 -37.80
N ILE A 241 -15.97 4.31 -37.31
CA ILE A 241 -15.45 3.77 -36.04
C ILE A 241 -13.95 3.49 -36.21
N ALA A 242 -13.12 4.34 -35.60
CA ALA A 242 -11.67 4.20 -35.59
C ALA A 242 -11.18 3.45 -34.33
N SER A 243 -11.84 3.69 -33.20
CA SER A 243 -11.55 3.04 -31.91
C SER A 243 -12.81 3.00 -31.06
N ALA A 244 -13.23 1.81 -30.63
CA ALA A 244 -14.46 1.67 -29.84
C ALA A 244 -14.25 2.10 -28.38
N VAL A 245 -15.32 2.56 -27.70
CA VAL A 245 -15.30 2.88 -26.26
C VAL A 245 -14.83 1.68 -25.43
N ASN A 246 -15.22 0.46 -25.82
CA ASN A 246 -14.79 -0.79 -25.19
C ASN A 246 -13.26 -1.00 -25.18
N ILE A 247 -12.52 -0.37 -26.10
CA ILE A 247 -11.05 -0.46 -26.14
C ILE A 247 -10.44 0.43 -25.06
N ILE A 248 -10.85 1.70 -24.97
CA ILE A 248 -10.24 2.62 -24.03
C ILE A 248 -10.62 2.26 -22.58
N ILE A 249 -11.87 1.88 -22.30
CA ILE A 249 -12.27 1.46 -20.94
C ILE A 249 -11.47 0.24 -20.45
N LYS A 250 -11.15 -0.70 -21.35
CA LYS A 250 -10.28 -1.84 -21.03
C LYS A 250 -8.90 -1.36 -20.59
N ASP A 251 -8.30 -0.45 -21.35
CA ASP A 251 -6.97 0.09 -21.02
C ASP A 251 -7.00 0.91 -19.73
N THR A 252 -8.05 1.71 -19.51
CA THR A 252 -8.26 2.46 -18.26
C THR A 252 -8.42 1.54 -17.04
N ARG A 253 -9.05 0.38 -17.20
CA ARG A 253 -9.13 -0.65 -16.15
C ARG A 253 -7.78 -1.27 -15.84
N ILE A 254 -6.91 -1.46 -16.84
CA ILE A 254 -5.53 -1.93 -16.62
C ILE A 254 -4.77 -0.89 -15.78
N ILE A 255 -4.86 0.39 -16.15
CA ILE A 255 -4.18 1.48 -15.43
C ILE A 255 -4.63 1.55 -13.97
N THR A 256 -5.93 1.60 -13.72
CA THR A 256 -6.48 1.73 -12.36
C THR A 256 -6.24 0.48 -11.51
N ALA A 257 -6.26 -0.72 -12.10
CA ALA A 257 -5.90 -1.95 -11.39
C ALA A 257 -4.42 -1.96 -10.98
N GLU A 258 -3.51 -1.56 -11.87
CA GLU A 258 -2.09 -1.51 -11.56
C GLU A 258 -1.76 -0.38 -10.59
N ALA A 259 -2.41 0.77 -10.71
CA ALA A 259 -2.29 1.86 -9.74
C ALA A 259 -2.69 1.38 -8.34
N LYS A 260 -3.82 0.65 -8.22
CA LYS A 260 -4.23 0.02 -6.96
C LYS A 260 -3.21 -1.00 -6.45
N ARG A 261 -2.64 -1.84 -7.32
CA ARG A 261 -1.61 -2.83 -6.94
C ARG A 261 -0.30 -2.17 -6.49
N SER A 262 0.06 -1.06 -7.11
CA SER A 262 1.25 -0.27 -6.79
C SER A 262 1.01 0.77 -5.69
N ALA A 263 -0.18 0.77 -5.05
CA ALA A 263 -0.59 1.75 -4.05
C ALA A 263 -0.39 3.22 -4.48
N PHE A 264 -0.60 3.47 -5.77
CA PHE A 264 -0.42 4.77 -6.41
C PHE A 264 -1.77 5.39 -6.76
N SER A 265 -1.91 6.70 -6.51
CA SER A 265 -3.14 7.43 -6.82
C SER A 265 -3.16 7.90 -8.28
N VAL A 266 -4.24 7.61 -8.99
CA VAL A 266 -4.48 8.08 -10.37
C VAL A 266 -5.83 8.82 -10.45
N PRO A 267 -5.98 9.98 -9.78
CA PRO A 267 -7.26 10.67 -9.66
C PRO A 267 -7.88 11.04 -11.02
N MET A 268 -7.07 11.54 -11.97
CA MET A 268 -7.56 11.93 -13.30
C MET A 268 -8.03 10.71 -14.08
N THR A 269 -7.23 9.64 -14.09
CA THR A 269 -7.61 8.39 -14.78
C THR A 269 -8.81 7.71 -14.13
N SER A 270 -8.93 7.77 -12.79
CA SER A 270 -10.07 7.21 -12.06
C SER A 270 -11.38 7.93 -12.43
N THR A 271 -11.34 9.26 -12.52
CA THR A 271 -12.48 10.04 -13.03
C THR A 271 -12.78 9.73 -14.49
N ALA A 272 -11.76 9.52 -15.33
CA ALA A 272 -11.95 9.09 -16.70
C ALA A 272 -12.66 7.72 -16.79
N LEU A 273 -12.28 6.76 -15.93
CA LEU A 273 -12.90 5.44 -15.85
C LEU A 273 -14.40 5.55 -15.56
N LEU A 274 -14.80 6.39 -14.61
CA LEU A 274 -16.22 6.60 -14.28
C LEU A 274 -17.00 7.11 -15.50
N GLY A 275 -16.45 8.05 -16.26
CA GLY A 275 -17.08 8.53 -17.50
C GLY A 275 -17.22 7.44 -18.56
N TYR A 276 -16.21 6.58 -18.71
CA TYR A 276 -16.29 5.44 -19.61
C TYR A 276 -17.30 4.38 -19.15
N GLU A 277 -17.40 4.12 -17.85
CA GLU A 277 -18.38 3.20 -17.28
C GLU A 277 -19.81 3.72 -17.47
N GLU A 278 -20.04 5.02 -17.32
CA GLU A 278 -21.32 5.64 -17.67
C GLU A 278 -21.67 5.42 -19.14
N ALA A 279 -20.72 5.66 -20.06
CA ALA A 279 -20.95 5.47 -21.49
C ALA A 279 -21.29 4.02 -21.85
N VAL A 280 -20.59 3.05 -21.26
CA VAL A 280 -20.88 1.63 -21.45
C VAL A 280 -22.26 1.27 -20.89
N ALA A 281 -22.62 1.82 -19.71
CA ALA A 281 -23.95 1.63 -19.14
C ALA A 281 -25.08 2.20 -20.01
N LYS A 282 -24.80 3.25 -20.80
CA LYS A 282 -25.71 3.81 -21.83
C LYS A 282 -25.70 3.05 -23.16
N GLY A 283 -24.91 1.97 -23.27
CA GLY A 283 -24.84 1.13 -24.46
C GLY A 283 -23.87 1.62 -25.54
N TYR A 284 -23.02 2.61 -25.26
CA TYR A 284 -22.10 3.20 -26.24
C TYR A 284 -20.81 2.38 -26.44
N GLY A 285 -20.66 1.24 -25.76
CA GLY A 285 -19.44 0.42 -25.79
C GLY A 285 -18.89 0.09 -27.19
N PRO A 286 -19.74 -0.32 -28.17
CA PRO A 286 -19.31 -0.61 -29.54
C PRO A 286 -19.07 0.63 -30.41
N ASP A 287 -19.55 1.80 -29.99
CA ASP A 287 -19.45 3.04 -30.77
C ASP A 287 -18.03 3.63 -30.70
N ASP A 288 -17.71 4.52 -31.63
CA ASP A 288 -16.41 5.23 -31.62
C ASP A 288 -16.22 6.02 -30.32
N ASP A 289 -14.98 6.11 -29.85
CA ASP A 289 -14.62 6.83 -28.63
C ASP A 289 -14.92 8.35 -28.71
N SER A 290 -15.08 8.93 -29.91
CA SER A 290 -15.59 10.29 -30.09
C SER A 290 -17.07 10.45 -29.68
N SER A 291 -17.83 9.37 -29.61
CA SER A 291 -19.25 9.38 -29.27
C SER A 291 -19.56 9.69 -27.80
N LEU A 292 -18.51 9.72 -26.96
CA LEU A 292 -18.58 10.15 -25.56
C LEU A 292 -19.05 11.60 -25.42
N LEU A 293 -19.02 12.41 -26.49
CA LEU A 293 -19.64 13.74 -26.53
C LEU A 293 -21.09 13.70 -26.04
N ARG A 294 -21.82 12.60 -26.32
CA ARG A 294 -23.21 12.40 -25.89
C ARG A 294 -23.40 12.48 -24.37
N LEU A 295 -22.39 12.12 -23.58
CA LEU A 295 -22.45 12.25 -22.11
C LEU A 295 -22.70 13.70 -21.66
N TYR A 296 -22.27 14.66 -22.47
CA TYR A 296 -22.34 16.09 -22.15
C TYR A 296 -23.47 16.81 -22.89
N THR A 297 -23.84 16.33 -24.09
CA THR A 297 -24.88 16.97 -24.91
C THR A 297 -26.28 16.40 -24.67
N GLU A 298 -26.41 15.13 -24.29
CA GLU A 298 -27.72 14.49 -24.03
C GLU A 298 -28.13 14.60 -22.54
N SER A 299 -27.17 14.78 -21.65
CA SER A 299 -27.38 14.99 -20.21
C SER A 299 -27.69 16.47 -19.93
N ALA A 300 -28.85 16.97 -20.36
CA ALA A 300 -29.19 18.39 -20.21
C ALA A 300 -29.69 18.72 -18.78
N GLY A 301 -28.87 19.42 -17.99
CA GLY A 301 -29.35 20.18 -16.83
C GLY A 301 -30.05 21.47 -17.27
N ALA A 302 -31.07 21.92 -16.54
CA ALA A 302 -31.78 23.18 -16.78
C ALA A 302 -30.95 24.41 -16.33
N GLY A 303 -29.76 24.60 -16.91
CA GLY A 303 -28.85 25.72 -16.62
C GLY A 303 -29.08 26.96 -17.50
N ALA A 304 -28.62 28.11 -17.02
CA ALA A 304 -28.80 29.42 -17.66
C ALA A 304 -28.01 29.56 -18.97
N SER A 305 -28.33 30.57 -19.80
CA SER A 305 -27.49 30.95 -20.93
C SER A 305 -26.22 31.67 -20.46
N SER A 306 -25.13 31.56 -21.21
CA SER A 306 -23.91 32.36 -20.97
C SER A 306 -23.96 33.74 -21.60
N ASP A 307 -23.68 34.75 -20.78
CA ASP A 307 -23.63 36.18 -21.09
C ASP A 307 -22.25 36.66 -21.56
N LYS A 308 -21.25 35.77 -21.53
CA LYS A 308 -19.88 35.99 -22.01
C LYS A 308 -19.80 36.17 -23.53
N THR A 309 -18.78 36.86 -24.02
CA THR A 309 -18.51 36.97 -25.47
C THR A 309 -18.06 35.64 -26.06
N GLU A 310 -18.06 35.50 -27.40
CA GLU A 310 -17.55 34.28 -28.03
C GLU A 310 -16.08 34.02 -27.70
N GLU A 311 -15.25 35.07 -27.66
CA GLU A 311 -13.83 34.97 -27.32
C GLU A 311 -13.63 34.48 -25.88
N GLU A 312 -14.40 35.02 -24.93
CA GLU A 312 -14.38 34.58 -23.53
C GLU A 312 -14.82 33.13 -23.37
N LYS A 313 -15.87 32.73 -24.10
CA LYS A 313 -16.34 31.33 -24.11
C LYS A 313 -15.28 30.37 -24.65
N VAL A 314 -14.62 30.73 -25.74
CA VAL A 314 -13.51 29.95 -26.30
C VAL A 314 -12.35 29.86 -25.29
N ALA A 315 -12.01 30.96 -24.61
CA ALA A 315 -10.96 30.97 -23.60
C ALA A 315 -11.25 29.98 -22.44
N LEU A 316 -12.51 29.87 -22.01
CA LEU A 316 -12.91 28.89 -20.98
C LEU A 316 -12.68 27.43 -21.43
N VAL A 317 -13.02 27.11 -22.67
CA VAL A 317 -12.79 25.75 -23.24
C VAL A 317 -11.28 25.45 -23.33
N VAL A 318 -10.49 26.44 -23.71
CA VAL A 318 -9.02 26.34 -23.77
C VAL A 318 -8.43 26.14 -22.37
N ASP A 319 -8.82 26.96 -21.39
CA ASP A 319 -8.32 26.86 -20.01
C ASP A 319 -8.71 25.51 -19.36
N LEU A 320 -9.91 24.98 -19.63
CA LEU A 320 -10.34 23.65 -19.20
C LEU A 320 -9.37 22.56 -19.68
N LEU A 321 -9.09 22.53 -20.98
CA LEU A 321 -8.22 21.52 -21.57
C LEU A 321 -6.78 21.64 -21.10
N LYS A 322 -6.25 22.86 -20.94
CA LYS A 322 -4.90 23.09 -20.43
C LYS A 322 -4.72 22.50 -19.04
N ALA A 323 -5.65 22.78 -18.15
CA ALA A 323 -5.65 22.26 -16.79
C ALA A 323 -5.68 20.72 -16.75
N ILE A 324 -6.59 20.10 -17.50
CA ILE A 324 -6.70 18.63 -17.57
C ILE A 324 -5.41 18.03 -18.13
N ASN A 325 -4.86 18.61 -19.20
CA ASN A 325 -3.64 18.12 -19.83
C ASN A 325 -2.41 18.24 -18.91
N LEU A 326 -2.31 19.29 -18.09
CA LEU A 326 -1.24 19.46 -17.11
C LEU A 326 -1.31 18.37 -16.03
N CYS A 327 -2.51 18.11 -15.48
CA CYS A 327 -2.70 17.09 -14.44
C CYS A 327 -2.47 15.68 -15.00
N ALA A 328 -2.99 15.38 -16.19
CA ALA A 328 -2.78 14.08 -16.84
C ALA A 328 -1.29 13.82 -17.17
N ALA A 329 -0.54 14.86 -17.56
CA ALA A 329 0.90 14.77 -17.78
C ALA A 329 1.67 14.49 -16.49
N ALA A 330 1.32 15.17 -15.40
CA ALA A 330 1.91 14.93 -14.09
C ALA A 330 1.60 13.52 -13.58
N GLU A 331 0.34 13.09 -13.64
CA GLU A 331 -0.09 11.73 -13.24
C GLU A 331 0.63 10.64 -14.05
N SER A 332 0.73 10.79 -15.37
CA SER A 332 1.41 9.81 -16.25
C SER A 332 2.89 9.68 -15.91
N LEU A 333 3.63 10.78 -15.74
CA LEU A 333 5.06 10.75 -15.44
C LEU A 333 5.35 10.29 -14.00
N ALA A 334 4.53 10.70 -13.03
CA ALA A 334 4.65 10.24 -11.66
C ALA A 334 4.35 8.74 -11.55
N PHE A 335 3.32 8.24 -12.24
CA PHE A 335 3.01 6.81 -12.27
C PHE A 335 4.12 6.01 -12.95
N SER A 336 4.72 6.56 -14.01
CA SER A 336 5.89 5.98 -14.67
C SER A 336 7.08 5.83 -13.73
N SER A 337 7.31 6.82 -12.87
CA SER A 337 8.35 6.75 -11.84
C SER A 337 8.06 5.67 -10.80
N CYS A 338 6.78 5.53 -10.40
CA CYS A 338 6.35 4.51 -9.44
C CYS A 338 6.59 3.08 -9.96
N VAL A 339 6.29 2.82 -11.23
CA VAL A 339 6.46 1.50 -11.85
C VAL A 339 7.86 1.26 -12.44
N GLY A 340 8.82 2.13 -12.13
CA GLY A 340 10.25 1.93 -12.41
C GLY A 340 10.68 2.12 -13.87
N LEU A 341 9.97 2.94 -14.64
CA LEU A 341 10.32 3.20 -16.05
C LEU A 341 11.32 4.34 -16.20
N ASP A 342 12.08 4.32 -17.31
CA ASP A 342 12.89 5.46 -17.73
C ASP A 342 11.99 6.61 -18.19
N LEU A 343 11.96 7.67 -17.38
CA LEU A 343 11.12 8.84 -17.62
C LEU A 343 11.45 9.58 -18.92
N ASP A 344 12.72 9.59 -19.37
CA ASP A 344 13.07 10.27 -20.63
C ASP A 344 12.53 9.46 -21.82
N GLN A 345 12.64 8.12 -21.75
CA GLN A 345 12.06 7.24 -22.76
C GLN A 345 10.52 7.35 -22.77
N VAL A 346 9.88 7.45 -21.61
CA VAL A 346 8.43 7.65 -21.47
C VAL A 346 8.01 8.98 -22.10
N LEU A 347 8.73 10.05 -21.80
CA LEU A 347 8.44 11.37 -22.36
C LEU A 347 8.57 11.37 -23.87
N ASP A 348 9.64 10.79 -24.42
CA ASP A 348 9.83 10.66 -25.87
C ASP A 348 8.67 9.91 -26.53
N LEU A 349 8.30 8.75 -25.99
CA LEU A 349 7.15 7.97 -26.47
C LEU A 349 5.87 8.79 -26.45
N CYS A 350 5.53 9.40 -25.31
CA CYS A 350 4.28 10.13 -25.14
C CYS A 350 4.21 11.37 -26.05
N VAL A 351 5.32 12.08 -26.24
CA VAL A 351 5.42 13.27 -27.11
C VAL A 351 5.31 12.91 -28.60
N ASN A 352 5.75 11.71 -29.00
CA ASN A 352 5.81 11.27 -30.40
C ASN A 352 4.71 10.27 -30.80
N ALA A 353 3.73 10.05 -29.91
CA ALA A 353 2.61 9.13 -30.11
C ALA A 353 1.29 9.68 -29.55
N ALA A 354 0.36 8.78 -29.24
CA ALA A 354 -1.03 9.07 -28.91
C ALA A 354 -1.26 9.83 -27.57
N GLY A 355 -0.19 10.16 -26.84
CA GLY A 355 -0.25 10.94 -25.59
C GLY A 355 0.13 12.42 -25.75
N ALA A 356 0.53 12.84 -26.95
CA ALA A 356 1.18 14.13 -27.15
C ALA A 356 0.25 15.29 -26.84
N SER A 357 0.75 16.27 -26.08
CA SER A 357 0.08 17.55 -25.85
C SER A 357 1.10 18.67 -25.76
N THR A 358 0.67 19.90 -26.00
CA THR A 358 1.54 21.08 -25.83
C THR A 358 1.98 21.19 -24.37
N MET A 359 1.08 20.93 -23.43
CA MET A 359 1.38 20.94 -21.99
C MET A 359 2.45 19.90 -21.60
N LEU A 360 2.37 18.67 -22.11
CA LEU A 360 3.39 17.65 -21.84
C LEU A 360 4.76 18.06 -22.43
N LYS A 361 4.79 18.58 -23.65
CA LYS A 361 6.04 19.03 -24.30
C LYS A 361 6.72 20.16 -23.51
N LEU A 362 5.93 21.12 -23.02
CA LEU A 362 6.45 22.28 -22.30
C LEU A 362 6.85 21.96 -20.85
N HIS A 363 6.04 21.16 -20.15
CA HIS A 363 6.18 20.95 -18.70
C HIS A 363 6.77 19.59 -18.32
N GLY A 364 6.71 18.58 -19.19
CA GLY A 364 7.23 17.24 -18.95
C GLY A 364 8.68 17.20 -18.45
N PRO A 365 9.64 17.91 -19.08
CA PRO A 365 11.02 17.96 -18.58
C PRO A 365 11.13 18.51 -17.16
N SER A 366 10.32 19.52 -16.80
CA SER A 366 10.30 20.06 -15.44
C SER A 366 9.75 19.03 -14.45
N TYR A 367 8.70 18.30 -14.82
CA TYR A 367 8.15 17.22 -14.00
C TYR A 367 9.16 16.11 -13.76
N ILE A 368 9.89 15.69 -14.79
CA ILE A 368 10.97 14.70 -14.67
C ILE A 368 12.08 15.20 -13.75
N ASN A 369 12.50 16.45 -13.92
CA ASN A 369 13.53 17.03 -13.05
C ASN A 369 13.07 17.08 -11.59
N ALA A 370 11.80 17.42 -11.33
CA ALA A 370 11.24 17.40 -9.99
C ALA A 370 11.23 15.97 -9.41
N LEU A 371 10.76 14.98 -10.17
CA LEU A 371 10.75 13.56 -9.75
C LEU A 371 12.16 12.99 -9.49
N ARG A 372 13.16 13.42 -10.26
CA ARG A 372 14.56 13.00 -10.10
C ARG A 372 15.27 13.70 -8.93
N ALA A 373 14.96 14.97 -8.69
CA ALA A 373 15.61 15.79 -7.68
C ALA A 373 15.08 15.52 -6.25
N GLY A 374 13.88 14.95 -6.12
CA GLY A 374 13.19 14.85 -4.83
C GLY A 374 12.99 16.22 -4.16
N GLU A 375 12.93 16.26 -2.82
CA GLU A 375 12.72 17.48 -2.01
C GLU A 375 13.75 18.62 -2.24
N ALA A 376 14.82 18.40 -3.02
CA ALA A 376 15.85 19.41 -3.30
C ALA A 376 15.40 20.51 -4.29
N SER A 377 14.23 20.37 -4.93
CA SER A 377 13.73 21.33 -5.93
C SER A 377 13.02 22.54 -5.30
N LYS A 378 13.67 23.27 -4.37
CA LYS A 378 13.13 24.57 -3.90
C LYS A 378 13.30 25.71 -4.91
N ALA A 379 13.80 25.43 -6.12
CA ALA A 379 14.22 26.44 -7.08
C ALA A 379 13.91 26.10 -8.56
N SER A 380 12.80 25.42 -8.84
CA SER A 380 12.28 25.34 -10.22
C SER A 380 11.54 26.65 -10.54
N THR A 381 12.23 27.61 -11.15
CA THR A 381 11.58 28.76 -11.79
C THR A 381 10.78 28.27 -12.99
N ALA A 382 9.49 28.61 -13.06
CA ALA A 382 8.69 28.39 -14.26
C ALA A 382 9.45 28.93 -15.49
N ALA A 383 9.43 28.20 -16.60
CA ALA A 383 9.99 28.67 -17.86
C ALA A 383 9.44 30.07 -18.19
N GLU A 384 10.27 30.99 -18.69
CA GLU A 384 9.84 32.35 -19.03
C GLU A 384 8.58 32.32 -19.90
N GLY A 385 7.47 32.86 -19.39
CA GLY A 385 6.17 32.91 -20.08
C GLY A 385 5.16 31.81 -19.70
N ALA A 386 5.52 30.82 -18.87
CA ALA A 386 4.60 29.78 -18.41
C ALA A 386 3.70 30.27 -17.25
N LEU A 387 2.41 29.90 -17.28
CA LEU A 387 1.48 30.17 -16.19
C LEU A 387 1.91 29.41 -14.93
N SER A 388 1.88 30.08 -13.78
CA SER A 388 2.06 29.41 -12.49
C SER A 388 0.87 28.50 -12.16
N VAL A 389 1.09 27.48 -11.32
CA VAL A 389 0.05 26.56 -10.85
C VAL A 389 -1.15 27.31 -10.27
N GLY A 390 -0.91 28.35 -9.45
CA GLY A 390 -1.98 29.16 -8.87
C GLY A 390 -2.80 29.91 -9.91
N GLN A 391 -2.17 30.41 -10.98
CA GLN A 391 -2.90 31.06 -12.08
C GLN A 391 -3.74 30.08 -12.89
N VAL A 392 -3.26 28.85 -13.10
CA VAL A 392 -4.04 27.80 -13.76
C VAL A 392 -5.23 27.39 -12.90
N ALA A 393 -5.03 27.20 -11.60
CA ALA A 393 -6.09 26.84 -10.66
C ALA A 393 -7.21 27.89 -10.62
N GLU A 394 -6.87 29.19 -10.57
CA GLU A 394 -7.86 30.27 -10.52
C GLU A 394 -8.69 30.36 -11.82
N ARG A 395 -8.04 30.20 -12.97
CA ARG A 395 -8.75 30.13 -14.27
C ARG A 395 -9.66 28.92 -14.35
N LEU A 396 -9.18 27.75 -13.92
CA LEU A 396 -9.99 26.54 -13.89
C LEU A 396 -11.18 26.65 -12.94
N LYS A 397 -11.01 27.32 -11.80
CA LYS A 397 -12.11 27.61 -10.89
C LYS A 397 -13.22 28.40 -11.59
N SER A 398 -12.85 29.45 -12.33
CA SER A 398 -13.80 30.23 -13.14
C SER A 398 -14.51 29.38 -14.21
N VAL A 399 -13.80 28.43 -14.82
CA VAL A 399 -14.37 27.46 -15.76
C VAL A 399 -15.40 26.56 -15.08
N VAL A 400 -15.08 25.98 -13.92
CA VAL A 400 -15.98 25.08 -13.18
C VAL A 400 -17.24 25.82 -12.72
N GLU A 401 -17.09 27.03 -12.19
CA GLU A 401 -18.22 27.89 -11.78
C GLU A 401 -19.15 28.19 -12.96
N GLU A 402 -18.60 28.52 -14.13
CA GLU A 402 -19.39 28.77 -15.34
C GLU A 402 -20.09 27.50 -15.85
N ALA A 403 -19.41 26.35 -15.84
CA ALA A 403 -19.98 25.07 -16.24
C ALA A 403 -21.17 24.66 -15.34
N GLU A 404 -21.05 24.87 -14.02
CA GLU A 404 -22.14 24.68 -13.07
C GLU A 404 -23.31 25.63 -13.35
N ARG A 405 -23.03 26.91 -13.58
CA ARG A 405 -24.05 27.93 -13.87
C ARG A 405 -24.86 27.60 -15.13
N ILE A 406 -24.22 27.07 -16.16
CA ILE A 406 -24.89 26.66 -17.40
C ILE A 406 -25.35 25.20 -17.39
N GLY A 407 -25.14 24.46 -16.29
CA GLY A 407 -25.67 23.11 -16.11
C GLY A 407 -25.08 22.06 -17.04
N VAL A 408 -23.75 22.06 -17.22
CA VAL A 408 -23.00 21.00 -17.92
C VAL A 408 -21.97 20.38 -16.98
N PRO A 409 -21.91 19.04 -16.88
CA PRO A 409 -20.91 18.39 -16.04
C PRO A 409 -19.52 18.53 -16.66
N VAL A 410 -18.54 18.90 -15.83
CA VAL A 410 -17.11 18.93 -16.17
C VAL A 410 -16.31 18.11 -15.14
N PRO A 411 -16.51 16.77 -15.09
CA PRO A 411 -15.93 15.93 -14.04
C PRO A 411 -14.40 15.92 -14.06
N LEU A 412 -13.75 15.88 -15.23
CA LEU A 412 -12.28 15.98 -15.29
C LEU A 412 -11.81 17.38 -14.90
N GLY A 413 -12.51 18.44 -15.31
CA GLY A 413 -12.22 19.80 -14.88
C GLY A 413 -12.29 19.97 -13.36
N LYS A 414 -13.32 19.40 -12.72
CA LYS A 414 -13.48 19.39 -11.26
C LYS A 414 -12.39 18.59 -10.56
N GLN A 415 -12.04 17.41 -11.09
CA GLN A 415 -10.96 16.60 -10.52
C GLN A 415 -9.62 17.33 -10.62
N ALA A 416 -9.32 17.94 -11.77
CA ALA A 416 -8.12 18.74 -11.97
C ALA A 416 -8.07 19.93 -10.99
N LEU A 417 -9.21 20.55 -10.68
CA LEU A 417 -9.27 21.63 -9.70
C LEU A 417 -8.95 21.15 -8.28
N GLY A 418 -9.48 20.00 -7.87
CA GLY A 418 -9.15 19.38 -6.57
C GLY A 418 -7.65 19.07 -6.46
N VAL A 419 -7.11 18.46 -7.51
CA VAL A 419 -5.69 18.16 -7.68
C VAL A 419 -4.81 19.42 -7.57
N PHE A 420 -5.21 20.54 -8.18
CA PHE A 420 -4.50 21.81 -8.02
C PHE A 420 -4.67 22.43 -6.62
N GLY A 421 -5.81 22.23 -5.98
CA GLY A 421 -6.06 22.67 -4.61
C GLY A 421 -5.09 22.02 -3.63
N GLU A 422 -4.98 20.69 -3.71
CA GLU A 422 -3.98 19.91 -2.98
C GLU A 422 -2.56 20.43 -3.30
N ALA A 423 -2.23 20.61 -4.60
CA ALA A 423 -0.95 21.18 -5.04
C ALA A 423 -0.53 22.48 -4.35
N LEU A 424 -1.49 23.36 -4.08
CA LEU A 424 -1.27 24.66 -3.47
C LEU A 424 -1.21 24.61 -1.94
N GLU A 425 -1.92 23.68 -1.30
CA GLU A 425 -1.88 23.49 0.16
C GLU A 425 -0.54 22.97 0.67
N PHE A 426 0.14 22.11 -0.11
CA PHE A 426 1.45 21.55 0.26
C PHE A 426 2.67 22.48 -0.02
N GLY A 427 2.45 23.66 -0.61
CA GLY A 427 3.32 24.82 -0.38
C GLY A 427 4.71 24.90 -1.04
N THR A 428 4.95 24.44 -2.28
CA THR A 428 6.07 24.95 -3.09
C THR A 428 5.76 25.08 -4.60
N PRO A 429 6.46 25.97 -5.35
CA PRO A 429 6.32 26.07 -6.81
C PRO A 429 6.74 24.81 -7.59
N ALA A 430 7.49 23.90 -6.96
CA ALA A 430 7.93 22.62 -7.55
C ALA A 430 7.01 21.44 -7.20
N THR A 431 6.13 21.58 -6.19
CA THR A 431 5.19 20.54 -5.73
C THR A 431 3.91 20.45 -6.55
N ALA A 432 3.82 21.10 -7.72
CA ALA A 432 2.73 20.85 -8.65
C ALA A 432 2.60 19.35 -8.93
N VAL A 433 3.71 18.63 -9.09
CA VAL A 433 3.71 17.18 -9.34
C VAL A 433 3.45 16.37 -8.08
N GLU A 434 4.09 16.70 -6.95
CA GLU A 434 3.96 15.92 -5.71
C GLU A 434 2.56 16.03 -5.08
N ALA A 435 1.93 17.18 -5.19
CA ALA A 435 0.63 17.42 -4.61
C ALA A 435 -0.53 17.35 -5.62
N VAL A 436 -0.23 17.08 -6.91
CA VAL A 436 -1.19 16.43 -7.84
C VAL A 436 -1.40 14.94 -7.49
N VAL A 437 -0.47 14.33 -6.75
CA VAL A 437 -0.30 12.87 -6.65
C VAL A 437 -0.48 12.32 -5.23
N ASN A 438 -0.57 13.16 -4.18
CA ASN A 438 -0.50 12.64 -2.80
C ASN A 438 -1.38 13.34 -1.74
N PRO A 439 -2.71 13.11 -1.73
CA PRO A 439 -3.54 13.41 -0.56
C PRO A 439 -3.56 12.30 0.50
N ALA A 440 -2.87 11.17 0.30
CA ALA A 440 -2.88 10.07 1.25
C ALA A 440 -1.61 9.23 1.17
N THR A 441 -0.62 9.57 2.00
CA THR A 441 0.29 8.56 2.54
C THR A 441 -0.50 7.63 3.45
N VAL A 442 -1.22 6.68 2.85
CA VAL A 442 -1.72 5.48 3.51
C VAL A 442 -0.93 4.30 2.93
N PRO A 443 -0.01 3.70 3.71
CA PRO A 443 0.85 2.63 3.21
C PRO A 443 0.05 1.34 3.01
N ALA A 444 0.08 0.80 1.79
CA ALA A 444 -0.37 -0.55 1.51
C ALA A 444 0.77 -1.55 1.80
N SER A 445 0.68 -2.14 2.99
CA SER A 445 0.92 -3.56 3.30
C SER A 445 1.89 -4.35 2.41
N SER A 446 3.19 -4.16 2.62
CA SER A 446 4.13 -5.29 2.57
C SER A 446 5.24 -5.06 3.59
N MET A 447 5.71 -6.14 4.22
CA MET A 447 6.81 -6.09 5.19
C MET A 447 8.09 -5.50 4.56
N GLU A 448 8.31 -5.74 3.26
CA GLU A 448 9.41 -5.17 2.49
C GLU A 448 9.29 -3.64 2.34
N ALA A 449 8.09 -3.10 2.08
CA ALA A 449 7.87 -1.65 1.99
C ALA A 449 8.08 -0.94 3.34
N ALA A 450 7.70 -1.57 4.46
CA ALA A 450 7.96 -1.04 5.80
C ALA A 450 9.45 -1.13 6.20
N MET A 451 10.18 -2.11 5.67
CA MET A 451 11.61 -2.33 5.92
C MET A 451 12.51 -1.49 5.01
N ARG A 452 12.07 -1.11 3.80
CA ARG A 452 12.91 -0.43 2.81
C ARG A 452 13.51 0.91 3.30
N PRO A 453 12.76 1.82 3.96
CA PRO A 453 13.36 3.03 4.52
C PRO A 453 14.39 2.70 5.61
N HIS A 454 14.13 1.68 6.43
CA HIS A 454 15.05 1.28 7.49
C HIS A 454 16.42 0.80 6.97
N PHE A 455 16.45 -0.07 5.96
CA PHE A 455 17.72 -0.64 5.47
C PHE A 455 18.49 0.28 4.53
N PHE A 456 17.79 1.16 3.81
CA PHE A 456 18.40 1.94 2.72
C PHE A 456 18.52 3.44 3.02
N THR A 457 17.72 4.01 3.93
CA THR A 457 17.71 5.47 4.16
C THR A 457 18.03 5.87 5.61
N HIS A 458 17.66 5.07 6.62
CA HIS A 458 17.85 5.44 8.04
C HIS A 458 19.30 5.23 8.51
N GLY A 459 19.87 6.24 9.20
CA GLY A 459 21.27 6.25 9.63
C GLY A 459 22.29 6.87 8.65
N LEU A 460 21.82 7.37 7.50
CA LEU A 460 22.64 8.17 6.56
C LEU A 460 22.50 9.68 6.87
N PRO A 461 23.46 10.54 6.51
CA PRO A 461 23.39 11.99 6.78
C PRO A 461 22.16 12.70 6.18
N GLN A 462 21.58 12.13 5.12
CA GLN A 462 20.39 12.63 4.43
C GLN A 462 19.07 12.00 4.92
N SER A 463 19.06 11.26 6.03
CA SER A 463 17.84 10.63 6.53
C SER A 463 16.80 11.66 6.99
N ASN A 464 15.53 11.44 6.67
CA ASN A 464 14.43 12.26 7.16
C ASN A 464 14.15 11.89 8.62
N LYS A 465 14.49 12.79 9.56
CA LYS A 465 14.29 12.56 11.01
C LYS A 465 12.84 12.22 11.38
N LYS A 466 11.86 12.79 10.66
CA LYS A 466 10.43 12.54 10.90
C LYS A 466 10.01 11.14 10.44
N GLU A 467 10.66 10.60 9.40
CA GLU A 467 10.48 9.20 8.98
C GLU A 467 11.20 8.22 9.92
N GLU A 468 12.38 8.59 10.41
CA GLU A 468 13.10 7.82 11.43
C GLU A 468 12.29 7.68 12.72
N GLU A 469 11.66 8.77 13.18
CA GLU A 469 10.76 8.76 14.34
C GLU A 469 9.56 7.83 14.12
N ASN A 470 9.04 7.73 12.88
CA ASN A 470 7.87 6.93 12.52
C ASN A 470 8.19 5.47 12.20
N CYS A 471 9.45 5.07 12.17
CA CYS A 471 9.85 3.70 11.86
C CYS A 471 9.97 2.83 13.10
N HIS A 472 9.14 1.78 13.19
CA HIS A 472 9.17 0.83 14.32
C HIS A 472 10.55 0.20 14.55
N TRP A 473 11.31 -0.08 13.49
CA TRP A 473 12.67 -0.61 13.62
C TRP A 473 13.64 0.40 14.22
N CYS A 474 13.54 1.68 13.86
CA CYS A 474 14.36 2.73 14.48
C CYS A 474 13.95 2.97 15.94
N GLN A 475 12.66 2.91 16.25
CA GLN A 475 12.17 2.97 17.63
C GLN A 475 12.71 1.81 18.47
N ILE A 476 12.67 0.56 17.97
CA ILE A 476 13.23 -0.59 18.69
C ILE A 476 14.75 -0.45 18.86
N ARG A 477 15.46 0.05 17.85
CA ARG A 477 16.92 0.26 17.91
C ARG A 477 17.33 1.44 18.78
N SER A 478 16.44 2.39 19.08
CA SER A 478 16.74 3.47 20.03
C SER A 478 16.86 2.93 21.45
N PHE A 479 16.27 1.77 21.75
CA PHE A 479 16.41 1.12 23.04
C PHE A 479 17.87 0.72 23.29
N ALA A 480 18.37 1.06 24.48
CA ALA A 480 19.74 0.74 24.89
C ALA A 480 20.06 -0.77 24.82
N THR A 481 19.02 -1.60 24.88
CA THR A 481 19.09 -3.06 24.93
C THR A 481 19.04 -3.74 23.55
N HIS A 482 18.86 -3.01 22.45
CA HIS A 482 18.60 -3.63 21.14
C HIS A 482 19.69 -4.58 20.64
N GLN A 483 20.96 -4.35 21.00
CA GLN A 483 22.09 -5.19 20.54
C GLN A 483 22.22 -6.49 21.33
N SER A 484 21.93 -6.45 22.64
CA SER A 484 22.15 -7.59 23.55
C SER A 484 20.90 -8.43 23.75
N ILE A 485 19.72 -7.81 23.69
CA ILE A 485 18.41 -8.40 23.98
C ILE A 485 17.37 -7.84 23.00
N PRO A 486 17.49 -8.22 21.71
CA PRO A 486 16.74 -7.61 20.63
C PRO A 486 15.24 -7.89 20.73
N ILE A 487 14.46 -6.93 20.22
CA ILE A 487 13.08 -7.15 19.79
C ILE A 487 13.12 -7.30 18.27
N THR A 488 12.51 -8.34 17.75
CA THR A 488 12.43 -8.60 16.31
C THR A 488 10.97 -8.69 15.88
N ILE A 489 10.66 -8.24 14.67
CA ILE A 489 9.33 -8.33 14.06
C ILE A 489 9.48 -9.12 12.76
N VAL A 490 8.76 -10.23 12.62
CA VAL A 490 8.78 -11.06 11.41
C VAL A 490 7.35 -11.48 11.05
N ASN A 491 7.00 -11.37 9.78
CA ASN A 491 5.75 -11.89 9.25
C ASN A 491 6.05 -12.81 8.07
N ASP A 492 5.89 -14.12 8.29
CA ASP A 492 6.06 -15.14 7.28
C ASP A 492 4.73 -15.68 6.74
N GLU A 493 3.59 -15.18 7.26
CA GLU A 493 2.25 -15.73 7.00
C GLU A 493 1.45 -14.92 5.98
N ASP A 494 1.53 -13.59 6.05
CA ASP A 494 0.77 -12.68 5.19
C ASP A 494 1.47 -11.32 4.96
N ASP A 495 0.85 -10.43 4.19
CA ASP A 495 1.39 -9.09 3.90
C ASP A 495 1.04 -8.04 4.98
N SER A 496 0.46 -8.47 6.12
CA SER A 496 0.09 -7.55 7.19
C SER A 496 1.32 -6.89 7.80
N VAL A 497 1.19 -5.60 8.13
CA VAL A 497 2.20 -4.84 8.87
C VAL A 497 1.63 -4.38 10.22
N LEU A 498 2.51 -4.07 11.17
CA LEU A 498 2.08 -3.39 12.40
C LEU A 498 1.45 -2.04 12.05
N ASN A 499 0.49 -1.59 12.87
CA ASN A 499 -0.19 -0.30 12.66
C ASN A 499 0.87 0.83 12.53
N PRO A 500 0.95 1.56 11.40
CA PRO A 500 1.96 2.59 11.18
C PRO A 500 1.94 3.71 12.22
N HIS A 501 0.79 3.95 12.87
CA HIS A 501 0.64 4.96 13.92
C HIS A 501 1.04 4.46 15.31
N PHE A 502 1.28 3.17 15.48
CA PHE A 502 1.75 2.59 16.73
C PHE A 502 3.20 3.03 17.04
N ARG A 503 3.52 3.23 18.32
CA ARG A 503 4.88 3.61 18.78
C ARG A 503 5.42 2.61 19.79
N PHE A 504 6.64 2.15 19.55
CA PHE A 504 7.40 1.42 20.57
C PHE A 504 7.95 2.39 21.63
N ILE A 505 7.66 2.10 22.89
CA ILE A 505 8.17 2.83 24.06
C ILE A 505 8.87 1.83 25.00
N ASP A 506 9.87 2.31 25.75
CA ASP A 506 10.62 1.53 26.76
C ASP A 506 10.19 1.82 28.21
N HIS A 507 9.31 2.80 28.41
CA HIS A 507 8.68 3.13 29.69
C HIS A 507 7.24 3.61 29.47
N SER A 508 6.39 3.47 30.48
CA SER A 508 5.00 3.99 30.43
C SER A 508 4.99 5.51 30.52
N ILE A 509 4.06 6.14 29.79
CA ILE A 509 3.91 7.59 29.75
C ILE A 509 2.71 7.97 30.61
N ILE A 510 2.88 8.88 31.56
CA ILE A 510 1.79 9.34 32.44
C ILE A 510 1.09 10.53 31.79
N ALA A 511 -0.22 10.46 31.60
CA ALA A 511 -1.00 11.55 31.03
C ALA A 511 -0.99 12.79 31.93
N SER A 512 -1.05 13.98 31.34
CA SER A 512 -0.89 15.26 32.04
C SER A 512 -1.97 15.55 33.10
N ASN A 513 -3.11 14.88 33.02
CA ASN A 513 -4.22 14.98 33.97
C ASN A 513 -4.19 13.93 35.08
N VAL A 514 -3.19 13.05 35.10
CA VAL A 514 -3.00 12.05 36.15
C VAL A 514 -2.16 12.66 37.28
N PRO A 515 -2.68 12.74 38.51
CA PRO A 515 -1.91 13.24 39.64
C PRO A 515 -0.81 12.26 40.01
N VAL A 516 0.43 12.75 40.12
CA VAL A 516 1.60 11.99 40.56
C VAL A 516 2.07 12.56 41.90
N ALA A 517 2.51 11.69 42.81
CA ALA A 517 3.15 12.12 44.05
C ALA A 517 4.35 13.04 43.79
N GLU A 518 4.54 14.06 44.63
CA GLU A 518 5.77 14.86 44.58
C GLU A 518 6.99 14.00 44.92
N GLU A 519 8.12 14.26 44.27
CA GLU A 519 9.38 13.55 44.51
C GLU A 519 9.83 13.61 45.98
N SER A 520 9.41 14.65 46.72
CA SER A 520 9.69 14.84 48.14
C SER A 520 9.12 13.73 49.04
N PHE A 521 8.10 13.01 48.59
CA PHE A 521 7.50 11.89 49.32
C PHE A 521 8.18 10.55 49.04
N ARG A 522 9.11 10.48 48.07
CA ARG A 522 9.83 9.25 47.73
C ARG A 522 10.69 8.81 48.90
N THR A 523 10.45 7.58 49.35
CA THR A 523 11.25 6.94 50.40
C THR A 523 12.03 5.78 49.79
N GLY A 524 13.33 5.71 50.09
CA GLY A 524 14.24 4.69 49.59
C GLY A 524 14.84 3.84 50.71
N CYS A 525 15.61 2.83 50.33
CA CYS A 525 16.40 2.05 51.30
C CYS A 525 17.78 2.66 51.55
N ASP A 526 18.31 2.50 52.76
CA ASP A 526 19.66 2.91 53.17
C ASP A 526 20.66 1.74 53.14
N CYS A 527 20.59 0.87 52.13
CA CYS A 527 21.48 -0.30 52.06
C CYS A 527 22.91 0.13 51.70
N ASP A 528 23.91 -0.41 52.42
CA ASP A 528 25.33 -0.11 52.19
C ASP A 528 25.88 -0.74 50.89
N ASN A 529 25.40 -1.94 50.52
CA ASN A 529 25.78 -2.63 49.29
C ASN A 529 24.68 -3.59 48.79
N ASP A 530 24.78 -4.02 47.52
CA ASP A 530 23.76 -4.84 46.85
C ASP A 530 23.57 -6.25 47.41
N LYS A 531 24.56 -6.77 48.16
CA LYS A 531 24.56 -8.14 48.71
C LYS A 531 24.03 -8.19 50.13
N ASP A 532 24.11 -7.08 50.87
CA ASP A 532 23.73 -6.95 52.28
C ASP A 532 22.47 -6.09 52.45
N CYS A 533 21.43 -6.36 51.65
CA CYS A 533 20.18 -5.62 51.77
C CYS A 533 19.51 -5.85 53.13
N MET A 534 19.14 -4.75 53.80
CA MET A 534 18.48 -4.78 55.11
C MET A 534 16.97 -5.03 54.97
N TYR A 535 16.58 -6.19 54.42
CA TYR A 535 15.17 -6.54 54.16
C TYR A 535 14.26 -6.51 55.40
N ASN A 536 14.81 -6.68 56.60
CA ASN A 536 14.04 -6.59 57.86
C ASN A 536 13.65 -5.16 58.23
N THR A 537 14.41 -4.15 57.78
CA THR A 537 14.20 -2.73 58.08
C THR A 537 13.84 -1.92 56.82
N CYS A 538 13.72 -2.57 55.67
CA CYS A 538 13.34 -1.93 54.42
C CYS A 538 11.86 -1.55 54.45
N GLN A 539 11.58 -0.25 54.43
CA GLN A 539 10.21 0.28 54.44
C GLN A 539 9.39 -0.19 53.23
N CYS A 540 10.01 -0.47 52.08
CA CYS A 540 9.32 -1.02 50.91
C CYS A 540 8.71 -2.41 51.17
N LEU A 541 9.21 -3.16 52.17
CA LEU A 541 8.74 -4.50 52.51
C LEU A 541 7.88 -4.53 53.78
N ASP A 542 7.47 -3.36 54.31
CA ASP A 542 6.67 -3.28 55.54
C ASP A 542 5.25 -3.80 55.40
N GLU A 543 4.69 -3.71 54.20
CA GLU A 543 3.33 -4.17 53.90
C GLU A 543 3.27 -5.67 53.56
N MET A 544 4.42 -6.34 53.47
CA MET A 544 4.47 -7.79 53.23
C MET A 544 4.29 -8.60 54.51
N GLY A 545 3.46 -9.64 54.42
CA GLY A 545 3.28 -10.62 55.48
C GLY A 545 4.55 -11.47 55.74
N PRO A 546 4.65 -12.14 56.90
CA PRO A 546 5.76 -13.03 57.21
C PRO A 546 5.79 -14.24 56.25
N ASP A 547 7.01 -14.65 55.87
CA ASP A 547 7.24 -15.79 54.97
C ASP A 547 6.67 -17.10 55.55
N SER A 548 5.90 -17.83 54.74
CA SER A 548 5.30 -19.13 55.06
C SER A 548 5.79 -20.25 54.15
N ASP A 549 6.78 -20.00 53.28
CA ASP A 549 7.29 -21.01 52.35
C ASP A 549 8.12 -22.07 53.08
N GLU A 550 7.60 -23.31 53.13
CA GLU A 550 8.26 -24.48 53.72
C GLU A 550 9.45 -24.99 52.87
N GLU A 551 9.63 -24.53 51.62
CA GLU A 551 10.66 -25.04 50.69
C GLU A 551 12.10 -24.60 51.02
N ASP A 552 12.31 -23.62 51.90
CA ASP A 552 13.62 -23.07 52.27
C ASP A 552 13.74 -22.84 53.80
N GLU A 553 13.41 -23.85 54.62
CA GLU A 553 13.70 -23.84 56.07
C GLU A 553 15.22 -23.93 56.31
N ASP A 554 15.84 -22.80 56.66
CA ASP A 554 17.17 -22.79 57.27
C ASP A 554 17.07 -23.36 58.69
N MET A 555 17.40 -24.65 58.82
CA MET A 555 17.39 -25.46 60.06
C MET A 555 18.26 -24.88 61.20
N SER A 556 18.97 -23.76 60.99
CA SER A 556 19.86 -23.15 61.97
C SER A 556 19.21 -22.13 62.90
N ASN A 557 18.01 -21.59 62.60
CA ASN A 557 17.36 -20.62 63.50
C ASN A 557 15.81 -20.54 63.36
N PRO A 558 15.04 -21.39 64.06
CA PRO A 558 13.59 -21.56 63.86
C PRO A 558 12.69 -20.40 64.34
N GLY A 559 13.26 -19.31 64.85
CA GLY A 559 12.53 -18.31 65.65
C GLY A 559 12.34 -16.92 65.03
N THR A 560 12.97 -16.61 63.89
CA THR A 560 12.83 -15.28 63.26
C THR A 560 12.08 -15.41 61.94
N ARG A 561 10.79 -15.03 61.93
CA ARG A 561 10.01 -14.80 60.70
C ARG A 561 10.68 -13.65 59.91
N ARG A 562 11.55 -13.99 58.95
CA ARG A 562 12.32 -13.02 58.16
C ARG A 562 11.47 -12.58 56.96
N LYS A 563 11.32 -11.27 56.75
CA LYS A 563 10.83 -10.72 55.48
C LYS A 563 11.80 -11.13 54.38
N ARG A 564 11.34 -11.53 53.19
CA ARG A 564 12.21 -11.90 52.06
C ARG A 564 11.74 -11.22 50.79
N PHE A 565 12.66 -11.04 49.84
CA PHE A 565 12.32 -10.54 48.51
C PHE A 565 11.36 -11.48 47.79
N ALA A 566 10.60 -10.92 46.85
CA ALA A 566 9.80 -11.71 45.92
C ALA A 566 10.65 -12.68 45.08
N TYR A 567 11.96 -12.41 44.97
CA TYR A 567 12.92 -13.18 44.19
C TYR A 567 13.86 -14.01 45.05
N HIS A 568 14.41 -15.08 44.47
CA HIS A 568 15.61 -15.70 45.03
C HIS A 568 16.82 -14.76 44.84
N SER A 569 17.56 -14.49 45.91
CA SER A 569 18.69 -13.55 45.88
C SER A 569 20.02 -14.18 45.47
N GLN A 570 20.17 -15.49 45.66
CA GLN A 570 21.41 -16.22 45.43
C GLN A 570 21.14 -17.62 44.88
N GLY A 571 22.18 -18.28 44.37
CA GLY A 571 22.13 -19.64 43.85
C GLY A 571 21.56 -19.76 42.43
N PRO A 572 21.32 -20.98 41.95
CA PRO A 572 20.89 -21.24 40.57
C PRO A 572 19.54 -20.63 40.19
N LYS A 573 18.71 -20.28 41.18
CA LYS A 573 17.40 -19.64 40.99
C LYS A 573 17.45 -18.11 41.10
N ALA A 574 18.63 -17.50 41.27
CA ALA A 574 18.74 -16.06 41.51
C ALA A 574 18.00 -15.23 40.44
N GLY A 575 17.15 -14.30 40.88
CA GLY A 575 16.30 -13.48 40.02
C GLY A 575 14.96 -14.11 39.61
N LEU A 576 14.74 -15.41 39.88
CA LEU A 576 13.43 -16.04 39.68
C LEU A 576 12.48 -15.69 40.83
N LEU A 577 11.22 -15.45 40.48
CA LEU A 577 10.11 -15.24 41.39
C LEU A 577 9.85 -16.49 42.22
N ARG A 578 9.65 -16.32 43.53
CA ARG A 578 9.40 -17.41 44.47
C ARG A 578 8.02 -18.05 44.25
N SER A 579 7.92 -19.34 44.59
CA SER A 579 6.70 -20.14 44.46
C SER A 579 5.48 -19.46 45.12
N ARG A 580 5.62 -18.90 46.33
CA ARG A 580 4.56 -18.16 47.04
C ARG A 580 3.91 -17.06 46.22
N ILE A 581 4.74 -16.27 45.56
CA ILE A 581 4.29 -15.10 44.80
C ILE A 581 3.65 -15.59 43.50
N LEU A 582 4.26 -16.58 42.83
CA LEU A 582 3.70 -17.17 41.60
C LEU A 582 2.28 -17.71 41.77
N THR A 583 1.97 -18.26 42.95
CA THR A 583 0.66 -18.87 43.24
C THR A 583 -0.32 -17.94 43.96
N SER A 584 0.08 -16.73 44.34
CA SER A 584 -0.78 -15.76 45.04
C SER A 584 -1.14 -14.57 44.14
N ARG A 585 -1.96 -13.65 44.67
CA ARG A 585 -2.23 -12.33 44.07
C ARG A 585 -1.46 -11.22 44.82
N GLU A 586 -0.41 -11.56 45.55
CA GLU A 586 0.37 -10.56 46.28
C GLU A 586 1.13 -9.64 45.32
N PRO A 587 1.16 -8.32 45.57
CA PRO A 587 1.97 -7.41 44.76
C PRO A 587 3.46 -7.61 45.04
N ILE A 588 4.28 -7.30 44.05
CA ILE A 588 5.73 -7.34 44.12
C ILE A 588 6.22 -5.97 44.56
N TYR A 589 6.89 -5.87 45.71
CA TYR A 589 7.53 -4.64 46.15
C TYR A 589 9.03 -4.66 45.82
N GLU A 590 9.46 -3.79 44.92
CA GLU A 590 10.85 -3.67 44.51
C GLU A 590 11.53 -2.42 45.07
N CYS A 591 12.86 -2.42 45.05
CA CYS A 591 13.61 -1.18 45.22
C CYS A 591 13.50 -0.32 43.94
N HIS A 592 13.66 0.99 44.08
CA HIS A 592 13.54 1.98 42.99
C HIS A 592 14.68 2.99 43.00
N GLU A 593 14.75 3.90 42.03
CA GLU A 593 15.83 4.89 41.90
C GLU A 593 16.12 5.73 43.16
N GLY A 594 15.13 5.97 44.03
CA GLY A 594 15.33 6.66 45.30
C GLY A 594 16.04 5.84 46.38
N CYS A 595 16.27 4.54 46.16
CA CYS A 595 17.04 3.67 47.05
C CYS A 595 18.54 3.77 46.81
N SER A 596 19.37 3.71 47.87
CA SER A 596 20.85 3.81 47.76
C SER A 596 21.53 2.62 47.09
N CYS A 597 20.87 1.46 46.97
CA CYS A 597 21.41 0.27 46.31
C CYS A 597 21.47 0.43 44.78
N SER A 598 22.35 -0.30 44.10
CA SER A 598 22.51 -0.23 42.64
C SER A 598 21.44 -1.04 41.89
N LEU A 599 21.40 -0.93 40.55
CA LEU A 599 20.56 -1.78 39.68
C LEU A 599 20.89 -3.28 39.77
N ALA A 600 22.04 -3.66 40.32
CA ALA A 600 22.39 -5.04 40.61
C ALA A 600 21.72 -5.59 41.88
N CYS A 601 20.96 -4.77 42.61
CA CYS A 601 20.15 -5.21 43.74
C CYS A 601 19.27 -6.43 43.36
N PRO A 602 19.28 -7.52 44.14
CA PRO A 602 18.45 -8.70 43.89
C PRO A 602 16.93 -8.42 43.90
N ASN A 603 16.51 -7.25 44.42
CA ASN A 603 15.11 -6.82 44.50
C ASN A 603 14.73 -5.75 43.44
N ARG A 604 15.52 -5.64 42.36
CA ARG A 604 15.28 -4.73 41.23
C ARG A 604 15.18 -5.50 39.92
N VAL A 605 14.49 -6.65 39.90
CA VAL A 605 14.39 -7.51 38.71
C VAL A 605 13.55 -6.85 37.62
N VAL A 606 12.38 -6.31 37.96
CA VAL A 606 11.49 -5.61 37.02
C VAL A 606 12.05 -4.23 36.68
N GLU A 607 12.54 -3.49 37.68
CA GLU A 607 13.19 -2.18 37.51
C GLU A 607 14.39 -2.22 36.57
N ARG A 608 15.20 -3.29 36.61
CA ARG A 608 16.35 -3.48 35.72
C ARG A 608 15.95 -3.62 34.25
N GLY A 609 14.69 -3.94 33.99
CA GLY A 609 14.14 -4.13 32.65
C GLY A 609 14.38 -5.54 32.11
N ARG A 610 13.84 -5.77 30.91
CA ARG A 610 13.87 -7.05 30.21
C ARG A 610 15.28 -7.59 30.07
N THR A 611 15.46 -8.90 30.31
CA THR A 611 16.74 -9.62 30.11
C THR A 611 16.66 -10.74 29.08
N VAL A 612 15.57 -10.81 28.31
CA VAL A 612 15.33 -11.88 27.33
C VAL A 612 15.01 -11.28 25.96
N PRO A 613 15.39 -11.93 24.85
CA PRO A 613 15.02 -11.47 23.51
C PRO A 613 13.55 -11.80 23.23
N LEU A 614 12.86 -10.89 22.54
CA LEU A 614 11.46 -11.07 22.14
C LEU A 614 11.31 -11.00 20.63
N HIS A 615 10.37 -11.79 20.13
CA HIS A 615 10.13 -11.92 18.71
C HIS A 615 8.63 -11.82 18.45
N ILE A 616 8.22 -10.69 17.89
CA ILE A 616 6.86 -10.40 17.44
C ILE A 616 6.66 -11.12 16.11
N PHE A 617 5.65 -11.97 16.03
CA PHE A 617 5.38 -12.76 14.83
C PHE A 617 3.91 -12.75 14.45
N ARG A 618 3.60 -13.08 13.20
CA ARG A 618 2.23 -13.26 12.74
C ARG A 618 1.74 -14.66 13.09
N THR A 619 0.60 -14.74 13.78
CA THR A 619 -0.11 -16.00 14.04
C THR A 619 -1.13 -16.26 12.93
N GLU A 620 -1.49 -17.53 12.73
CA GLU A 620 -2.47 -17.93 11.71
C GLU A 620 -3.87 -17.35 11.97
N ASP A 621 -4.29 -17.20 13.23
CA ASP A 621 -5.69 -16.96 13.60
C ASP A 621 -5.95 -15.83 14.61
N ARG A 622 -4.94 -15.43 15.40
CA ARG A 622 -5.07 -14.49 16.52
C ARG A 622 -4.41 -13.13 16.28
N GLY A 623 -3.89 -12.92 15.08
CA GLY A 623 -3.23 -11.68 14.69
C GLY A 623 -1.74 -11.70 14.99
N TRP A 624 -1.20 -10.65 15.61
CA TRP A 624 0.21 -10.60 16.01
C TRP A 624 0.39 -11.29 17.38
N GLY A 625 1.45 -12.08 17.51
CA GLY A 625 1.84 -12.81 18.71
C GLY A 625 3.27 -12.48 19.13
N VAL A 626 3.69 -12.96 20.30
CA VAL A 626 5.08 -12.83 20.78
C VAL A 626 5.61 -14.20 21.19
N LYS A 627 6.86 -14.49 20.84
CA LYS A 627 7.62 -15.65 21.34
C LYS A 627 8.98 -15.21 21.87
N CYS A 628 9.55 -16.02 22.76
CA CYS A 628 10.92 -15.82 23.23
C CYS A 628 11.86 -16.76 22.48
N GLN A 629 13.04 -16.28 22.07
CA GLN A 629 14.01 -17.08 21.31
C GLN A 629 14.90 -17.97 22.19
N VAL A 630 14.75 -17.89 23.51
CA VAL A 630 15.50 -18.68 24.49
C VAL A 630 14.53 -19.35 25.46
N ASP A 631 14.99 -20.41 26.12
CA ASP A 631 14.20 -21.08 27.16
C ASP A 631 13.95 -20.13 28.34
N LEU A 632 12.70 -20.04 28.78
CA LEU A 632 12.31 -19.32 29.98
C LEU A 632 12.08 -20.31 31.12
N LYS A 633 12.55 -19.95 32.32
CA LYS A 633 12.30 -20.71 33.54
C LYS A 633 11.07 -20.20 34.26
N ARG A 634 10.38 -21.11 34.96
CA ARG A 634 9.31 -20.74 35.90
C ARG A 634 9.83 -19.71 36.89
N GLY A 635 9.09 -18.61 37.05
CA GLY A 635 9.47 -17.46 37.86
C GLY A 635 10.33 -16.42 37.15
N GLN A 636 10.69 -16.61 35.87
CA GLN A 636 11.51 -15.65 35.16
C GLN A 636 10.70 -14.44 34.70
N PHE A 637 11.23 -13.25 34.96
CA PHE A 637 10.70 -11.99 34.44
C PHE A 637 10.88 -11.93 32.92
N VAL A 638 9.82 -11.56 32.20
CA VAL A 638 9.82 -11.43 30.75
C VAL A 638 9.94 -9.95 30.36
N ASP A 639 8.90 -9.16 30.61
CA ASP A 639 8.87 -7.72 30.32
C ASP A 639 7.67 -7.08 31.04
N ARG A 640 7.54 -5.75 30.98
CA ARG A 640 6.38 -4.99 31.50
C ARG A 640 5.35 -4.75 30.40
N TYR A 641 4.07 -4.75 30.77
CA TYR A 641 3.04 -4.15 29.92
C TYR A 641 3.11 -2.63 30.04
N LEU A 642 3.44 -1.97 28.93
CA LEU A 642 3.63 -0.53 28.86
C LEU A 642 2.46 0.15 28.14
N GLY A 643 2.27 1.43 28.38
CA GLY A 643 1.28 2.23 27.68
C GLY A 643 1.19 3.65 28.23
N GLU A 644 0.16 4.36 27.79
CA GLU A 644 -0.22 5.64 28.38
C GLU A 644 -1.07 5.37 29.64
N ILE A 645 -0.64 5.88 30.79
CA ILE A 645 -1.42 5.81 32.04
C ILE A 645 -2.42 6.95 32.03
N ILE A 646 -3.71 6.60 32.00
CA ILE A 646 -4.84 7.52 31.86
C ILE A 646 -5.85 7.33 32.99
N THR A 647 -6.70 8.33 33.22
CA THR A 647 -7.82 8.25 34.15
C THR A 647 -8.93 7.34 33.61
N SER A 648 -9.69 6.64 34.45
CA SER A 648 -10.81 5.79 34.01
C SER A 648 -11.87 6.58 33.21
N LYS A 649 -12.11 7.85 33.53
CA LYS A 649 -13.00 8.73 32.73
C LYS A 649 -12.51 8.89 31.28
N GLU A 650 -11.20 8.98 31.08
CA GLU A 650 -10.59 9.09 29.76
C GLU A 650 -10.63 7.75 29.04
N ALA A 651 -10.42 6.65 29.75
CA ALA A 651 -10.60 5.31 29.21
C ALA A 651 -12.04 5.06 28.75
N ASP A 652 -13.05 5.44 29.55
CA ASP A 652 -14.47 5.37 29.17
C ASP A 652 -14.78 6.20 27.92
N ARG A 653 -14.22 7.41 27.82
CA ARG A 653 -14.34 8.25 26.61
C ARG A 653 -13.75 7.53 25.39
N ARG A 654 -12.54 6.95 25.52
CA ARG A 654 -11.88 6.20 24.45
C ARG A 654 -12.70 4.96 24.06
N ARG A 655 -13.28 4.22 25.02
CA ARG A 655 -14.18 3.09 24.77
C ARG A 655 -15.43 3.53 24.00
N ALA A 656 -16.07 4.62 24.42
CA ALA A 656 -17.29 5.16 23.79
C ALA A 656 -17.08 5.59 22.33
N GLU A 657 -15.95 6.25 22.02
CA GLU A 657 -15.61 6.67 20.64
C GLU A 657 -15.31 5.50 19.69
N SER A 658 -15.14 4.28 20.22
CA SER A 658 -14.70 3.12 19.46
C SER A 658 -15.80 2.17 19.02
N THR A 659 -17.06 2.58 19.06
CA THR A 659 -18.19 1.69 18.71
C THR A 659 -18.14 1.13 17.28
N ILE A 660 -17.20 1.57 16.44
CA ILE A 660 -16.93 1.07 15.08
C ILE A 660 -15.91 -0.09 15.05
N SER A 661 -15.08 -0.27 16.08
CA SER A 661 -14.15 -1.41 16.21
C SER A 661 -14.48 -2.20 17.48
N GLN A 662 -14.97 -3.43 17.32
CA GLN A 662 -15.47 -4.29 18.41
C GLN A 662 -14.37 -4.79 19.39
N ARG A 663 -13.25 -4.06 19.60
CA ARG A 663 -12.05 -4.61 20.25
C ARG A 663 -11.22 -3.65 21.14
N LYS A 664 -11.76 -2.51 21.61
CA LYS A 664 -10.94 -1.58 22.42
C LYS A 664 -10.56 -2.08 23.81
N ASP A 665 -11.35 -2.97 24.40
CA ASP A 665 -11.12 -3.47 25.77
C ASP A 665 -9.83 -4.32 25.91
N VAL A 666 -9.23 -4.75 24.79
CA VAL A 666 -8.06 -5.65 24.80
C VAL A 666 -6.75 -4.94 25.15
N TYR A 667 -6.70 -3.62 24.96
CA TYR A 667 -5.47 -2.84 25.13
C TYR A 667 -5.45 -2.01 26.41
N LEU A 668 -6.56 -2.00 27.15
CA LEU A 668 -6.75 -1.27 28.41
C LEU A 668 -6.61 -2.23 29.59
N PHE A 669 -5.68 -1.94 30.49
CA PHE A 669 -5.51 -2.68 31.74
C PHE A 669 -5.73 -1.76 32.94
N ALA A 670 -6.63 -2.14 33.85
CA ALA A 670 -6.88 -1.41 35.07
C ALA A 670 -5.73 -1.59 36.07
N LEU A 671 -5.32 -0.48 36.70
CA LEU A 671 -4.39 -0.44 37.82
C LEU A 671 -5.18 -0.48 39.14
N ASP A 672 -6.00 -1.51 39.30
CA ASP A 672 -6.99 -1.63 40.39
C ASP A 672 -6.46 -2.28 41.67
N LYS A 673 -5.23 -2.82 41.62
CA LYS A 673 -4.65 -3.60 42.73
C LYS A 673 -4.70 -2.91 44.09
N PHE A 674 -4.62 -1.58 44.08
CA PHE A 674 -4.57 -0.74 45.28
C PHE A 674 -5.76 0.22 45.39
N SER A 675 -6.76 0.08 44.54
CA SER A 675 -8.00 0.84 44.64
C SER A 675 -8.85 0.30 45.78
N ASP A 676 -9.14 1.16 46.74
CA ASP A 676 -9.91 0.86 47.94
C ASP A 676 -10.81 2.06 48.25
N PRO A 677 -12.13 1.97 48.03
CA PRO A 677 -13.08 3.06 48.28
C PRO A 677 -13.06 3.61 49.70
N ASP A 678 -12.62 2.81 50.68
CA ASP A 678 -12.55 3.20 52.10
C ASP A 678 -11.17 3.76 52.50
N SER A 679 -10.24 3.88 51.56
CA SER A 679 -8.90 4.42 51.81
C SER A 679 -8.92 5.90 52.22
N LEU A 680 -8.07 6.27 53.17
CA LEU A 680 -7.84 7.66 53.57
C LEU A 680 -7.01 8.47 52.56
N ASP A 681 -6.29 7.78 51.65
CA ASP A 681 -5.61 8.42 50.52
C ASP A 681 -6.61 8.64 49.37
N PRO A 682 -6.91 9.90 48.99
CA PRO A 682 -7.87 10.21 47.93
C PRO A 682 -7.54 9.58 46.57
N ARG A 683 -6.26 9.27 46.31
CA ARG A 683 -5.83 8.61 45.07
C ARG A 683 -6.28 7.15 45.00
N LEU A 684 -6.33 6.48 46.14
CA LEU A 684 -6.74 5.07 46.24
C LEU A 684 -8.26 4.92 46.42
N ALA A 685 -8.92 5.93 46.99
CA ALA A 685 -10.38 5.97 47.14
C ALA A 685 -11.12 6.23 45.83
N GLY A 686 -10.44 6.79 44.83
CA GLY A 686 -10.98 7.05 43.50
C GLY A 686 -11.01 5.82 42.58
N PRO A 687 -11.65 5.93 41.41
CA PRO A 687 -11.62 4.87 40.42
C PRO A 687 -10.19 4.63 39.92
N PRO A 688 -9.82 3.38 39.55
CA PRO A 688 -8.45 3.04 39.18
C PRO A 688 -7.98 3.77 37.92
N LEU A 689 -6.68 4.00 37.81
CA LEU A 689 -6.06 4.39 36.53
C LEU A 689 -6.08 3.20 35.57
N GLU A 690 -5.87 3.49 34.29
CA GLU A 690 -5.78 2.47 33.25
C GLU A 690 -4.53 2.68 32.40
N VAL A 691 -3.90 1.59 31.99
CA VAL A 691 -2.79 1.59 31.03
C VAL A 691 -3.34 1.30 29.64
N ASP A 692 -3.27 2.28 28.74
CA ASP A 692 -3.67 2.15 27.35
C ASP A 692 -2.47 1.86 26.44
N GLY A 693 -2.42 0.64 25.94
CA GLY A 693 -1.41 0.18 25.00
C GLY A 693 -1.79 0.31 23.52
N GLU A 694 -2.94 0.91 23.17
CA GLU A 694 -3.49 0.89 21.80
C GLU A 694 -2.52 1.51 20.79
N TRP A 695 -2.03 2.72 21.08
CA TRP A 695 -1.22 3.55 20.17
C TRP A 695 0.26 3.58 20.52
N MET A 696 0.64 3.26 21.75
CA MET A 696 2.02 3.23 22.20
C MET A 696 2.22 2.20 23.30
N SER A 697 3.18 1.30 23.14
CA SER A 697 3.46 0.23 24.10
C SER A 697 4.81 -0.45 23.82
N GLY A 698 5.18 -1.40 24.67
CA GLY A 698 6.26 -2.35 24.42
C GLY A 698 5.82 -3.54 23.56
N PRO A 699 6.68 -4.56 23.39
CA PRO A 699 6.36 -5.77 22.62
C PRO A 699 5.24 -6.60 23.26
N THR A 700 5.01 -6.46 24.58
CA THR A 700 4.05 -7.24 25.35
C THR A 700 2.59 -7.01 24.97
N ARG A 701 2.28 -5.87 24.34
CA ARG A 701 0.97 -5.58 23.75
C ARG A 701 0.47 -6.68 22.82
N PHE A 702 1.39 -7.33 22.12
CA PHE A 702 1.09 -8.35 21.13
C PHE A 702 1.02 -9.76 21.72
N ILE A 703 1.09 -9.93 23.05
CA ILE A 703 0.99 -11.24 23.68
C ILE A 703 -0.48 -11.66 23.68
N ASN A 704 -0.78 -12.77 23.03
CA ASN A 704 -2.15 -13.24 22.83
C ASN A 704 -2.77 -13.86 24.10
N HIS A 705 -4.10 -13.92 24.08
CA HIS A 705 -4.87 -14.63 25.08
C HIS A 705 -4.69 -16.15 25.01
N SER A 706 -4.61 -16.80 26.17
CA SER A 706 -4.85 -18.23 26.32
C SER A 706 -5.61 -18.54 27.62
N CYS A 707 -6.54 -19.51 27.55
CA CYS A 707 -7.20 -20.07 28.73
C CYS A 707 -6.27 -21.00 29.55
N GLU A 708 -5.18 -21.48 28.94
CA GLU A 708 -4.09 -22.16 29.62
C GLU A 708 -2.79 -21.36 29.39
N PRO A 709 -2.63 -20.20 30.06
CA PRO A 709 -1.54 -19.28 29.78
C PRO A 709 -0.19 -19.81 30.26
N ASN A 710 0.90 -19.28 29.72
CA ASN A 710 2.26 -19.56 30.21
C ASN A 710 2.91 -18.35 30.89
N LEU A 711 2.30 -17.17 30.78
CA LEU A 711 2.62 -15.96 31.52
C LEU A 711 1.47 -15.54 32.44
N ARG A 712 1.80 -14.73 33.45
CA ARG A 712 0.83 -14.03 34.29
C ARG A 712 1.33 -12.63 34.61
N ILE A 713 0.39 -11.69 34.75
CA ILE A 713 0.66 -10.31 35.15
C ILE A 713 0.72 -10.21 36.67
N PHE A 714 1.71 -9.50 37.19
CA PHE A 714 1.87 -9.18 38.60
C PHE A 714 2.00 -7.67 38.76
N ALA A 715 1.24 -7.10 39.69
CA ALA A 715 1.39 -5.71 40.08
C ALA A 715 2.74 -5.53 40.79
N ARG A 716 3.64 -4.73 40.22
CA ARG A 716 4.92 -4.36 40.81
C ARG A 716 4.90 -2.91 41.26
N VAL A 717 5.16 -2.70 42.55
CA VAL A 717 5.27 -1.40 43.18
C VAL A 717 6.75 -1.04 43.28
N GLY A 718 7.15 0.01 42.55
CA GLY A 718 8.47 0.61 42.67
C GLY A 718 8.51 1.69 43.73
N ASP A 719 7.59 2.66 43.66
CA ASP A 719 7.49 3.75 44.63
C ASP A 719 6.35 3.51 45.63
N ARG A 720 6.71 3.40 46.91
CA ARG A 720 5.71 3.23 47.98
C ARG A 720 4.83 4.47 48.15
N ALA A 721 5.34 5.66 47.82
CA ALA A 721 4.61 6.92 47.98
C ALA A 721 3.43 7.05 47.00
N ASP A 722 3.45 6.29 45.90
CA ASP A 722 2.43 6.30 44.87
C ASP A 722 2.11 4.91 44.32
N LYS A 723 1.60 4.03 45.19
CA LYS A 723 1.17 2.68 44.80
C LYS A 723 -0.01 2.66 43.81
N HIS A 724 -0.67 3.79 43.64
CA HIS A 724 -1.73 3.98 42.64
C HIS A 724 -1.17 3.85 41.21
N ILE A 725 0.10 4.20 41.01
CA ILE A 725 0.84 4.00 39.76
C ILE A 725 1.80 2.82 39.96
N HIS A 726 1.42 1.65 39.47
CA HIS A 726 2.23 0.44 39.57
C HIS A 726 2.39 -0.23 38.21
N ASP A 727 3.41 -1.07 38.11
CA ASP A 727 3.78 -1.77 36.88
C ASP A 727 3.02 -3.07 36.72
N LEU A 728 2.66 -3.39 35.48
CA LEU A 728 2.10 -4.68 35.10
C LEU A 728 3.24 -5.58 34.59
N ALA A 729 3.87 -6.33 35.49
CA ALA A 729 5.04 -7.15 35.18
C ALA A 729 4.65 -8.57 34.75
N LEU A 730 5.11 -9.03 33.59
CA LEU A 730 4.84 -10.40 33.12
C LEU A 730 5.93 -11.38 33.56
N PHE A 731 5.52 -12.44 34.24
CA PHE A 731 6.38 -13.54 34.67
C PHE A 731 5.95 -14.88 34.08
N ALA A 732 6.91 -15.73 33.76
CA ALA A 732 6.66 -17.11 33.35
C ALA A 732 6.16 -17.94 34.53
N ILE A 733 4.98 -18.57 34.40
CA ILE A 733 4.39 -19.39 35.48
C ILE A 733 4.77 -20.88 35.39
N ARG A 734 5.47 -21.26 34.32
CA ARG A 734 6.04 -22.59 34.04
C ARG A 734 7.31 -22.44 33.19
N ASP A 735 8.07 -23.51 33.04
CA ASP A 735 9.17 -23.54 32.08
C ASP A 735 8.60 -23.45 30.65
N ILE A 736 9.16 -22.58 29.82
CA ILE A 736 8.69 -22.31 28.44
C ILE A 736 9.87 -22.57 27.49
N PRO A 737 9.78 -23.57 26.60
CA PRO A 737 10.80 -23.81 25.60
C PRO A 737 10.95 -22.63 24.62
N ALA A 738 12.17 -22.40 24.14
CA ALA A 738 12.46 -21.44 23.09
C ALA A 738 11.54 -21.62 21.87
N GLY A 739 11.05 -20.51 21.32
CA GLY A 739 10.16 -20.47 20.16
C GLY A 739 8.68 -20.68 20.49
N THR A 740 8.33 -21.03 21.72
CA THR A 740 6.92 -21.15 22.15
C THR A 740 6.25 -19.78 22.22
N GLU A 741 5.02 -19.67 21.71
CA GLU A 741 4.20 -18.46 21.85
C GLU A 741 3.95 -18.14 23.32
N LEU A 742 4.21 -16.89 23.71
CA LEU A 742 3.89 -16.35 25.01
C LEU A 742 2.40 -15.97 25.02
N THR A 743 1.71 -16.35 26.09
CA THR A 743 0.27 -16.08 26.26
C THR A 743 -0.08 -15.82 27.72
N PHE A 744 -1.03 -14.93 27.96
CA PHE A 744 -1.61 -14.68 29.29
C PHE A 744 -3.14 -14.67 29.25
N ASP A 745 -3.77 -14.71 30.41
CA ASP A 745 -5.23 -14.60 30.52
C ASP A 745 -5.63 -13.12 30.56
N TYR A 746 -6.46 -12.66 29.61
CA TYR A 746 -6.87 -11.25 29.52
C TYR A 746 -7.90 -10.88 30.59
N VAL A 747 -8.59 -11.87 31.15
CA VAL A 747 -9.74 -11.63 32.03
C VAL A 747 -9.37 -11.87 33.51
N ASP A 748 -8.26 -12.59 33.78
CA ASP A 748 -7.78 -12.98 35.14
C ASP A 748 -8.91 -13.12 36.18
N ARG A 749 -9.87 -14.02 35.92
CA ARG A 749 -11.07 -14.16 36.76
C ARG A 749 -10.69 -14.47 38.20
N SER A 750 -11.20 -13.66 39.12
CA SER A 750 -11.32 -14.07 40.52
C SER A 750 -12.39 -15.17 40.63
N GLU A 751 -12.39 -15.96 41.71
CA GLU A 751 -13.36 -17.05 41.94
C GLU A 751 -14.83 -16.57 42.02
N GLU A 752 -15.11 -15.27 41.90
CA GLU A 752 -16.44 -14.66 42.06
C GLU A 752 -17.13 -14.19 40.76
N ASP A 753 -16.44 -14.18 39.61
CA ASP A 753 -17.02 -13.69 38.33
C ASP A 753 -17.60 -14.83 37.45
N ASP A 754 -18.82 -15.23 37.79
CA ASP A 754 -19.59 -16.30 37.13
C ASP A 754 -20.51 -15.81 35.98
N ASP A 755 -20.24 -14.62 35.43
CA ASP A 755 -21.03 -14.00 34.36
C ASP A 755 -20.89 -14.69 32.97
N ALA A 756 -20.01 -15.70 32.83
CA ALA A 756 -19.76 -16.43 31.57
C ALA A 756 -20.96 -17.21 31.01
N HIS A 757 -22.01 -17.42 31.81
CA HIS A 757 -23.10 -18.34 31.46
C HIS A 757 -24.45 -17.64 31.26
N ASP A 758 -24.51 -16.30 31.20
CA ASP A 758 -25.74 -15.57 30.87
C ASP A 758 -26.06 -15.72 29.37
N PRO A 759 -27.09 -16.50 28.97
CA PRO A 759 -27.41 -16.73 27.56
C PRO A 759 -27.85 -15.45 26.83
N ALA A 760 -28.22 -14.40 27.56
CA ALA A 760 -28.64 -13.13 27.00
C ALA A 760 -27.47 -12.26 26.50
N LYS A 761 -26.26 -12.45 27.05
CA LYS A 761 -25.06 -11.67 26.70
C LYS A 761 -24.20 -12.31 25.61
N ILE A 762 -24.37 -13.61 25.32
CA ILE A 762 -23.58 -14.40 24.35
C ILE A 762 -23.51 -13.76 22.94
N LYS A 763 -24.56 -13.03 22.52
CA LYS A 763 -24.62 -12.45 21.16
C LYS A 763 -23.59 -11.34 20.93
N ASP A 764 -23.14 -10.69 22.00
CA ASP A 764 -22.20 -9.57 21.96
C ASP A 764 -20.78 -9.97 22.44
N MET A 765 -20.57 -11.26 22.77
CA MET A 765 -19.30 -11.74 23.31
C MET A 765 -18.26 -12.07 22.24
N THR A 766 -16.99 -11.78 22.52
CA THR A 766 -15.87 -12.11 21.61
C THR A 766 -15.47 -13.59 21.74
N LYS A 767 -15.50 -14.32 20.62
CA LYS A 767 -15.11 -15.75 20.59
C LYS A 767 -13.62 -15.92 20.91
N CYS A 768 -13.31 -16.87 21.80
CA CYS A 768 -11.95 -17.25 22.13
C CYS A 768 -11.37 -18.18 21.05
N LEU A 769 -10.16 -17.86 20.58
CA LEU A 769 -9.43 -18.61 19.55
C LEU A 769 -8.15 -19.28 20.09
N CYS A 770 -8.02 -19.46 21.41
CA CYS A 770 -6.77 -19.97 21.98
C CYS A 770 -6.45 -21.44 21.66
N GLY A 771 -7.42 -22.23 21.17
CA GLY A 771 -7.22 -23.62 20.76
C GLY A 771 -6.90 -24.63 21.88
N THR A 772 -6.86 -24.19 23.15
CA THR A 772 -6.53 -25.06 24.30
C THR A 772 -7.66 -26.03 24.64
N LYS A 773 -7.33 -27.16 25.29
CA LYS A 773 -8.32 -28.17 25.69
C LYS A 773 -9.27 -27.62 26.76
N GLY A 774 -8.77 -26.77 27.67
CA GLY A 774 -9.55 -26.04 28.67
C GLY A 774 -10.14 -24.71 28.18
N CYS A 775 -10.30 -24.50 26.87
CA CYS A 775 -10.81 -23.24 26.32
C CYS A 775 -12.22 -22.90 26.82
N ARG A 776 -12.41 -21.66 27.30
CA ARG A 776 -13.70 -21.15 27.81
C ARG A 776 -14.70 -20.77 26.72
N GLY A 777 -14.30 -20.79 25.45
CA GLY A 777 -15.16 -20.48 24.30
C GLY A 777 -15.31 -18.98 23.99
N PHE A 778 -15.38 -18.11 24.99
CA PHE A 778 -15.53 -16.65 24.85
C PHE A 778 -14.63 -15.88 25.81
N LEU A 779 -14.34 -14.61 25.52
CA LEU A 779 -13.48 -13.73 26.32
C LEU A 779 -14.29 -12.83 27.27
N TRP A 780 -15.13 -11.95 26.72
CA TRP A 780 -16.07 -11.05 27.41
C TRP A 780 -17.27 -10.78 26.52
#